data_AF-A0A5S3X7F3-F1
#
_entry.id   AF-A0A5S3X7F3-F1
#
_cell.length_a   1.000
_cell.length_b   1.000
_cell.length_c   1.000
_cell.angle_alpha   90.00
_cell.angle_beta   90.00
_cell.angle_gamma   90.00
#
_symmetry.space_group_name_H-M   'P 1'
#
loop_
_entity.id
_entity.type
_entity.pdbx_description
1 polymer ?
#
loop_
_entity_poly.entity_id
_entity_poly.type
_entity_poly.pdbx_seq_one_letter_code
_entity_poly.pdbx_strand_id
1 'polypeptide(L)'
;MFDSMGKKVKGWMPLSLVSAALVLAGCGSDRDDHKLAKHRGVWVQQGTGNLWQFDRDHLRRFQYNSHGCVLVEAHPYKELKDLDQHLQSDKTTLTLTTYATNDWVFEKQPEMREQCRPKQRLSGDDPVANFEYFWHTFNDYYAFFELRGIDWQAAYTAYRPQISADTSPEQLANVFEAMLEDFDDTHVSLTDDKRFEISGEGGTELYEDLAWLMQQRHGDEWEDHIDEAYDGQLNAFAKMTGLYLLDKKLTRYKDSNALGWGKLEGNLGYIRIDREAAMLANEETEVDEFFAVIPHAKQDIEDTRTLMAEVMKDLADSDGIIIDLRVNDGGFDGVSLEIARFFNDKAQTVAYKQILNADYQQDKQALTLKAAPDQAYTKPVYVLTGELAYSAGEVLTQTLKSLPHVTLIGGATNGAVSDALDFKLPNGWTGSLSHQTYSDLNDQVLEVAGVTPDISLPVYATKEVEWMSDNVLDYAIQTSGVVPSRGFDFTDVDQNFTQSLTEMGIPGVAVAVIKDGQVIFEKGYGVSDLETNQAMTVHTPLNVGSTSKAVMGTGLMQLIEQGRLNLDTPLSEMNLPFEVVHPNAEQTLTLRHLVTHTSGIADTVQYNCSYYIHGTNLSLYAQGGHEACEETTITDSTEFFQAYLLEGGRYYSDDVFVAQGSVPAGSVHNYSNVGAGLAGYAVEHLLNISLVEHMQQNLFAPLGMQNTHWDYTQLSQDNPKAPQYTIDDEGEIHYVEEFSYPTFFDGDLNSTAHDLARFLIAISQGGTLDNTSVLSEQSIATMLSVQTDVPTYWMDTQGLFWFWQGPFVGHDGGDPGTHTIMTYNPYTKTGVVALANADDSTLGYGAGQARLQSHLAAFYRAGVAHQD
;
A
#
# COMPACT_ATOMS: atom_id res chain seq x y z
N MET A 1 -5.43 -12.39 41.38
CA MET A 1 -6.00 -13.24 42.45
C MET A 1 -5.80 -14.69 41.99
N PHE A 2 -5.02 -15.48 42.73
CA PHE A 2 -4.56 -16.87 42.45
C PHE A 2 -3.60 -17.01 41.25
N ASP A 3 -2.27 -17.14 41.39
CA ASP A 3 -1.40 -18.01 42.22
C ASP A 3 -1.26 -19.44 41.67
N SER A 4 -0.07 -19.71 41.10
CA SER A 4 0.50 -21.05 40.95
C SER A 4 2.01 -20.94 40.66
N MET A 5 2.77 -20.64 41.70
CA MET A 5 4.20 -20.96 41.78
C MET A 5 4.42 -22.44 42.08
N GLY A 6 5.44 -23.02 41.45
CA GLY A 6 6.46 -23.78 42.20
C GLY A 6 6.84 -25.17 41.68
N LYS A 7 8.11 -25.31 41.27
CA LYS A 7 9.11 -26.06 42.05
C LYS A 7 10.55 -25.85 41.56
N LYS A 8 11.35 -25.29 42.48
CA LYS A 8 12.83 -25.32 42.55
C LYS A 8 13.36 -26.75 42.72
N VAL A 9 14.59 -27.03 42.31
CA VAL A 9 15.68 -27.54 43.20
C VAL A 9 17.07 -27.13 42.68
N LYS A 10 17.88 -26.61 43.61
CA LYS A 10 19.31 -26.22 43.57
C LYS A 10 20.27 -27.42 43.59
N GLY A 11 21.50 -27.22 43.10
CA GLY A 11 22.68 -27.97 43.54
C GLY A 11 24.00 -27.30 43.14
N TRP A 12 24.77 -26.81 44.12
CA TRP A 12 26.07 -26.15 43.95
C TRP A 12 27.14 -26.90 44.77
N MET A 13 28.37 -26.96 44.23
CA MET A 13 29.71 -27.18 44.84
C MET A 13 30.19 -28.60 45.25
N PRO A 14 31.52 -28.87 45.41
CA PRO A 14 32.76 -28.14 45.02
C PRO A 14 33.93 -29.00 44.42
N LEU A 15 35.05 -28.31 44.10
CA LEU A 15 36.42 -28.74 43.76
C LEU A 15 36.93 -30.12 44.26
N SER A 16 37.77 -30.74 43.42
CA SER A 16 39.00 -31.42 43.89
C SER A 16 40.15 -31.34 42.87
N LEU A 17 41.31 -30.88 43.36
CA LEU A 17 42.65 -30.89 42.73
C LEU A 17 43.23 -32.30 42.72
N VAL A 18 43.92 -32.74 41.64
CA VAL A 18 45.18 -33.53 41.68
C VAL A 18 45.95 -33.39 40.34
N SER A 19 47.08 -32.70 40.44
CA SER A 19 48.42 -32.98 39.87
C SER A 19 48.70 -33.05 38.35
N ALA A 20 49.66 -32.20 37.97
CA ALA A 20 50.47 -32.26 36.76
C ALA A 20 51.28 -33.54 36.61
N ALA A 21 51.44 -34.00 35.36
CA ALA A 21 52.61 -34.73 34.89
C ALA A 21 52.87 -34.41 33.41
N LEU A 22 54.00 -33.75 33.15
CA LEU A 22 54.63 -33.66 31.83
C LEU A 22 54.93 -35.06 31.30
N VAL A 23 54.55 -35.35 30.05
CA VAL A 23 55.25 -36.31 29.21
C VAL A 23 55.54 -35.66 27.85
N LEU A 24 56.83 -35.59 27.56
CA LEU A 24 57.43 -35.18 26.30
C LEU A 24 57.13 -36.17 25.17
N ALA A 25 57.02 -35.61 23.96
CA ALA A 25 57.39 -36.21 22.68
C ALA A 25 56.77 -37.58 22.34
N GLY A 26 55.64 -37.52 21.63
CA GLY A 26 55.28 -38.52 20.62
C GLY A 26 55.15 -37.81 19.28
N CYS A 27 56.18 -37.88 18.42
CA CYS A 27 55.98 -37.76 16.98
C CYS A 27 55.16 -38.98 16.54
N GLY A 28 53.84 -38.87 16.66
CA GLY A 28 52.88 -39.80 16.08
C GLY A 28 52.42 -39.22 14.74
N SER A 29 52.76 -39.92 13.67
CA SER A 29 52.29 -39.66 12.32
C SER A 29 50.79 -39.97 12.22
N ASP A 30 49.93 -39.05 12.62
CA ASP A 30 48.56 -39.03 12.12
C ASP A 30 48.61 -38.37 10.74
N ARG A 31 48.44 -39.19 9.70
CA ARG A 31 48.08 -38.65 8.39
C ARG A 31 46.73 -37.95 8.59
N ASP A 32 46.73 -36.61 8.57
CA ASP A 32 45.54 -35.77 8.46
C ASP A 32 44.81 -36.12 7.15
N ASP A 33 44.06 -37.23 7.14
CA ASP A 33 43.28 -37.71 6.00
C ASP A 33 41.84 -37.13 6.02
N HIS A 34 41.68 -35.91 6.54
CA HIS A 34 40.41 -35.21 6.39
C HIS A 34 40.33 -34.59 5.00
N LYS A 35 39.21 -34.80 4.28
CA LYS A 35 39.07 -34.34 2.89
C LYS A 35 39.31 -32.82 2.75
N LEU A 36 38.88 -32.05 3.74
CA LEU A 36 39.07 -30.59 3.81
C LEU A 36 40.55 -30.15 3.90
N ALA A 37 41.48 -31.02 4.32
CA ALA A 37 42.89 -30.67 4.43
C ALA A 37 43.53 -30.30 3.08
N LYS A 38 42.93 -30.72 1.96
CA LYS A 38 43.36 -30.31 0.60
C LYS A 38 43.15 -28.81 0.33
N HIS A 39 42.26 -28.16 1.07
CA HIS A 39 41.94 -26.72 0.96
C HIS A 39 42.82 -25.83 1.85
N ARG A 40 43.87 -26.37 2.49
CA ARG A 40 44.78 -25.62 3.38
C ARG A 40 45.26 -24.29 2.78
N GLY A 41 45.13 -23.23 3.58
CA GLY A 41 45.49 -21.87 3.19
C GLY A 41 44.58 -20.81 3.81
N VAL A 42 44.87 -19.56 3.45
CA VAL A 42 44.05 -18.40 3.75
C VAL A 42 43.33 -18.01 2.46
N TRP A 43 42.03 -17.81 2.55
CA TRP A 43 41.14 -17.52 1.41
C TRP A 43 40.30 -16.30 1.73
N VAL A 44 40.24 -15.33 0.83
CA VAL A 44 39.49 -14.08 1.00
C VAL A 44 38.45 -13.95 -0.09
N GLN A 45 37.21 -13.70 0.29
CA GLN A 45 36.18 -13.27 -0.64
C GLN A 45 36.34 -11.74 -0.77
N GLN A 46 36.66 -11.28 -1.97
CA GLN A 46 36.93 -9.86 -2.20
C GLN A 46 35.63 -9.05 -2.06
N GLY A 47 35.73 -7.87 -1.43
CA GLY A 47 34.61 -6.95 -1.27
C GLY A 47 33.56 -7.31 -0.22
N THR A 48 33.73 -8.38 0.58
CA THR A 48 32.73 -8.79 1.58
C THR A 48 33.26 -8.85 3.01
N GLY A 49 34.55 -8.57 3.22
CA GLY A 49 35.20 -8.76 4.52
C GLY A 49 35.35 -10.21 4.97
N ASN A 50 34.86 -11.20 4.22
CA ASN A 50 34.96 -12.61 4.61
C ASN A 50 36.35 -13.19 4.34
N LEU A 51 36.93 -13.82 5.36
CA LEU A 51 38.23 -14.51 5.29
C LEU A 51 38.15 -15.88 5.97
N TRP A 52 38.55 -16.93 5.25
CA TRP A 52 38.57 -18.30 5.73
C TRP A 52 39.99 -18.83 5.84
N GLN A 53 40.28 -19.51 6.95
CA GLN A 53 41.55 -20.20 7.17
C GLN A 53 41.30 -21.70 7.39
N PHE A 54 41.78 -22.51 6.44
CA PHE A 54 41.91 -23.96 6.63
C PHE A 54 43.30 -24.25 7.17
N ASP A 55 43.39 -24.63 8.45
CA ASP A 55 44.66 -24.92 9.11
C ASP A 55 44.98 -26.43 9.16
N ARG A 56 45.55 -26.93 10.27
CA ARG A 56 45.83 -28.36 10.40
C ARG A 56 44.54 -29.17 10.56
N ASP A 57 43.64 -28.74 11.42
CA ASP A 57 42.50 -29.51 11.94
C ASP A 57 41.19 -28.70 12.07
N HIS A 58 41.19 -27.41 11.73
CA HIS A 58 40.04 -26.50 11.81
C HIS A 58 39.83 -25.68 10.54
N LEU A 59 38.58 -25.31 10.31
CA LEU A 59 38.19 -24.14 9.53
C LEU A 59 37.93 -22.99 10.51
N ARG A 60 38.56 -21.84 10.28
CA ARG A 60 38.24 -20.60 11.02
C ARG A 60 37.72 -19.56 10.05
N ARG A 61 36.57 -18.95 10.41
CA ARG A 61 35.97 -17.85 9.67
C ARG A 61 36.20 -16.55 10.41
N PHE A 62 36.63 -15.55 9.66
CA PHE A 62 36.91 -14.21 10.14
C PHE A 62 36.16 -13.22 9.27
N GLN A 63 35.82 -12.09 9.88
CA GLN A 63 35.35 -10.91 9.19
C GLN A 63 36.29 -9.76 9.51
N TYR A 64 36.56 -8.92 8.51
CA TYR A 64 37.44 -7.76 8.66
C TYR A 64 36.85 -6.56 7.93
N ASN A 65 37.27 -5.37 8.34
CA ASN A 65 37.02 -4.09 7.68
C ASN A 65 38.28 -3.22 7.82
N SER A 66 38.20 -1.95 7.47
CA SER A 66 39.29 -0.98 7.54
C SER A 66 39.73 -0.67 8.98
N HIS A 67 38.88 -0.94 9.98
CA HIS A 67 39.19 -0.78 11.40
C HIS A 67 39.89 -1.99 12.03
N GLY A 68 39.42 -3.22 11.75
CA GLY A 68 39.90 -4.39 12.44
C GLY A 68 39.43 -5.73 11.89
N CYS A 69 39.47 -6.76 12.73
CA CYS A 69 39.04 -8.11 12.36
C CYS A 69 38.58 -8.92 13.56
N VAL A 70 37.49 -9.66 13.38
CA VAL A 70 36.86 -10.52 14.38
C VAL A 70 36.97 -11.98 13.96
N LEU A 71 37.06 -12.88 14.94
CA LEU A 71 36.85 -14.31 14.71
C LEU A 71 35.36 -14.58 14.85
N VAL A 72 34.70 -14.97 13.75
CA VAL A 72 33.26 -15.28 13.74
C VAL A 72 33.04 -16.66 14.37
N GLU A 73 33.76 -17.66 13.87
CA GLU A 73 33.63 -19.05 14.31
C GLU A 73 34.89 -19.88 14.00
N ALA A 74 35.03 -21.01 14.70
CA ALA A 74 36.10 -21.96 14.51
C ALA A 74 35.57 -23.39 14.67
N HIS A 75 35.53 -24.13 13.57
CA HIS A 75 34.97 -25.46 13.51
C HIS A 75 36.06 -26.51 13.29
N PRO A 76 36.20 -27.52 14.16
CA PRO A 76 37.07 -28.66 13.88
C PRO A 76 36.52 -29.44 12.69
N TYR A 77 37.40 -29.95 11.83
CA TYR A 77 37.00 -30.62 10.59
C TYR A 77 35.99 -31.75 10.76
N LYS A 78 36.01 -32.46 11.90
CA LYS A 78 35.07 -33.53 12.25
C LYS A 78 33.59 -33.10 12.29
N GLU A 79 33.34 -31.80 12.48
CA GLU A 79 32.00 -31.19 12.53
C GLU A 79 31.54 -30.75 11.12
N LEU A 80 32.45 -30.65 10.15
CA LEU A 80 32.20 -30.19 8.78
C LEU A 80 32.20 -31.34 7.77
N LYS A 81 31.48 -32.43 8.06
CA LYS A 81 31.56 -33.68 7.28
C LYS A 81 31.12 -33.52 5.82
N ASP A 82 30.14 -32.65 5.57
CA ASP A 82 29.51 -32.50 4.26
C ASP A 82 30.03 -31.30 3.47
N LEU A 83 30.78 -30.38 4.11
CA LEU A 83 31.27 -29.16 3.46
C LEU A 83 32.17 -29.45 2.23
N ASP A 84 32.99 -30.51 2.28
CA ASP A 84 33.93 -30.85 1.21
C ASP A 84 33.26 -31.10 -0.15
N GLN A 85 32.00 -31.56 -0.15
CA GLN A 85 31.28 -31.85 -1.39
C GLN A 85 30.82 -30.58 -2.12
N HIS A 86 30.77 -29.46 -1.40
CA HIS A 86 30.38 -28.14 -1.92
C HIS A 86 31.58 -27.26 -2.23
N LEU A 87 32.80 -27.69 -1.89
CA LEU A 87 34.02 -26.94 -2.11
C LEU A 87 34.82 -27.47 -3.30
N GLN A 88 35.25 -26.56 -4.16
CA GLN A 88 36.21 -26.81 -5.22
C GLN A 88 37.36 -25.82 -5.08
N SER A 89 38.61 -26.27 -5.12
CA SER A 89 39.75 -25.36 -5.07
C SER A 89 40.85 -25.73 -6.03
N ASP A 90 41.52 -24.72 -6.57
CA ASP A 90 42.78 -24.86 -7.27
C ASP A 90 43.92 -24.15 -6.51
N LYS A 91 44.98 -23.72 -7.22
CA LYS A 91 46.13 -23.03 -6.60
C LYS A 91 45.82 -21.60 -6.16
N THR A 92 44.78 -20.99 -6.72
CA THR A 92 44.48 -19.56 -6.65
C THR A 92 43.06 -19.29 -6.18
N THR A 93 42.10 -20.18 -6.45
CA THR A 93 40.69 -19.99 -6.13
C THR A 93 40.13 -21.12 -5.27
N LEU A 94 39.15 -20.78 -4.44
CA LEU A 94 38.27 -21.69 -3.71
C LEU A 94 36.84 -21.25 -3.99
N THR A 95 36.03 -22.14 -4.52
CA THR A 95 34.62 -21.92 -4.84
C THR A 95 33.76 -22.75 -3.89
N LEU A 96 32.75 -22.12 -3.31
CA LEU A 96 31.70 -22.76 -2.51
C LEU A 96 30.38 -22.68 -3.28
N THR A 97 29.82 -23.83 -3.61
CA THR A 97 28.48 -23.92 -4.18
C THR A 97 27.43 -23.81 -3.08
N THR A 98 26.63 -22.75 -3.11
CA THR A 98 25.66 -22.41 -2.05
C THR A 98 24.24 -22.88 -2.36
N TYR A 99 23.86 -22.96 -3.64
CA TYR A 99 22.48 -23.17 -4.13
C TYR A 99 21.48 -22.07 -3.79
N ALA A 100 21.68 -21.37 -2.67
CA ALA A 100 20.89 -20.21 -2.25
C ALA A 100 20.93 -19.10 -3.31
N THR A 101 22.13 -18.82 -3.83
CA THR A 101 22.38 -17.82 -4.87
C THR A 101 23.58 -18.27 -5.73
N ASN A 102 24.33 -17.36 -6.34
CA ASN A 102 25.59 -17.67 -7.01
C ASN A 102 26.65 -18.26 -6.05
N ASP A 103 27.52 -19.08 -6.62
CA ASP A 103 28.67 -19.64 -5.92
C ASP A 103 29.58 -18.55 -5.34
N TRP A 104 30.03 -18.74 -4.11
CA TRP A 104 31.00 -17.84 -3.48
C TRP A 104 32.41 -18.19 -3.94
N VAL A 105 33.15 -17.18 -4.41
CA VAL A 105 34.51 -17.33 -4.90
C VAL A 105 35.49 -16.60 -3.99
N PHE A 106 36.47 -17.34 -3.49
CA PHE A 106 37.55 -16.83 -2.65
C PHE A 106 38.88 -16.91 -3.38
N GLU A 107 39.73 -15.92 -3.14
CA GLU A 107 41.10 -15.85 -3.65
C GLU A 107 42.09 -16.27 -2.57
N LYS A 108 43.10 -17.05 -2.98
CA LYS A 108 44.16 -17.50 -2.08
C LYS A 108 45.09 -16.35 -1.70
N GLN A 109 45.29 -16.16 -0.41
CA GLN A 109 46.23 -15.19 0.13
C GLN A 109 47.51 -15.89 0.63
N PRO A 110 48.69 -15.28 0.42
CA PRO A 110 49.97 -15.86 0.84
C PRO A 110 50.13 -15.87 2.36
N GLU A 111 49.51 -14.92 3.06
CA GLU A 111 49.54 -14.81 4.50
C GLU A 111 48.23 -14.22 5.06
N MET A 112 48.04 -14.36 6.37
CA MET A 112 46.92 -13.76 7.09
C MET A 112 47.05 -12.24 7.09
N ARG A 113 45.94 -11.53 6.84
CA ARG A 113 45.86 -10.07 7.07
C ARG A 113 46.32 -9.74 8.50
N GLU A 114 47.09 -8.66 8.64
CA GLU A 114 47.77 -8.33 9.90
C GLU A 114 46.79 -8.20 11.07
N GLN A 115 45.70 -7.48 10.88
CA GLN A 115 44.61 -7.29 11.86
C GLN A 115 43.90 -8.59 12.26
N CYS A 116 43.90 -9.61 11.41
CA CYS A 116 43.28 -10.89 11.73
C CYS A 116 44.21 -11.87 12.46
N ARG A 117 45.46 -11.49 12.74
CA ARG A 117 46.39 -12.31 13.51
C ARG A 117 45.96 -12.38 14.98
N PRO A 118 46.24 -13.47 15.71
CA PRO A 118 45.64 -13.73 17.02
C PRO A 118 45.72 -12.62 18.07
N LYS A 119 46.75 -11.75 18.02
CA LYS A 119 46.97 -10.67 19.00
C LYS A 119 46.35 -9.32 18.57
N GLN A 120 45.95 -9.19 17.32
CA GLN A 120 45.42 -7.96 16.73
C GLN A 120 43.90 -8.00 16.55
N ARG A 121 43.28 -9.17 16.73
CA ARG A 121 41.82 -9.34 16.59
C ARG A 121 41.07 -8.57 17.67
N LEU A 122 39.96 -8.00 17.26
CA LEU A 122 39.00 -7.37 18.16
C LEU A 122 38.13 -8.44 18.82
N SER A 123 37.81 -8.22 20.09
CA SER A 123 36.89 -9.05 20.88
C SER A 123 36.48 -8.33 22.15
N GLY A 124 35.25 -8.57 22.62
CA GLY A 124 34.75 -8.08 23.90
C GLY A 124 33.91 -6.81 23.79
N ASP A 125 33.51 -6.31 24.96
CA ASP A 125 32.42 -5.33 25.10
C ASP A 125 32.88 -3.87 25.12
N ASP A 126 34.07 -3.55 24.58
CA ASP A 126 34.50 -2.14 24.52
C ASP A 126 33.58 -1.36 23.58
N PRO A 127 32.76 -0.41 24.08
CA PRO A 127 31.74 0.25 23.27
C PRO A 127 32.36 1.08 22.14
N VAL A 128 33.55 1.64 22.34
CA VAL A 128 34.27 2.38 21.31
C VAL A 128 34.69 1.45 20.17
N ALA A 129 35.36 0.32 20.46
CA ALA A 129 35.74 -0.64 19.43
C ALA A 129 34.54 -1.22 18.67
N ASN A 130 33.41 -1.46 19.35
CA ASN A 130 32.19 -1.95 18.70
C ASN A 130 31.57 -0.88 17.79
N PHE A 131 31.51 0.37 18.23
CA PHE A 131 31.05 1.49 17.39
C PHE A 131 31.93 1.68 16.14
N GLU A 132 33.25 1.73 16.33
CA GLU A 132 34.17 1.91 15.20
C GLU A 132 34.06 0.74 14.22
N TYR A 133 34.02 -0.50 14.73
CA TYR A 133 33.87 -1.67 13.87
C TYR A 133 32.52 -1.68 13.12
N PHE A 134 31.43 -1.32 13.78
CA PHE A 134 30.10 -1.19 13.15
C PHE A 134 30.13 -0.16 12.01
N TRP A 135 30.54 1.08 12.31
CA TRP A 135 30.56 2.15 11.33
C TRP A 135 31.42 1.82 10.11
N HIS A 136 32.62 1.27 10.35
CA HIS A 136 33.53 0.85 9.28
C HIS A 136 33.02 -0.34 8.47
N THR A 137 32.20 -1.21 9.06
CA THR A 137 31.58 -2.33 8.30
C THR A 137 30.61 -1.80 7.25
N PHE A 138 29.73 -0.87 7.63
CA PHE A 138 28.84 -0.18 6.69
C PHE A 138 29.61 0.66 5.68
N ASN A 139 30.57 1.47 6.14
CA ASN A 139 31.39 2.31 5.27
C ASN A 139 32.11 1.51 4.16
N ASP A 140 32.61 0.33 4.50
CA ASP A 140 33.43 -0.45 3.58
C ASP A 140 32.60 -1.37 2.66
N TYR A 141 31.41 -1.80 3.08
CA TYR A 141 30.69 -2.88 2.40
C TYR A 141 29.25 -2.55 1.98
N TYR A 142 28.63 -1.50 2.53
CA TYR A 142 27.30 -1.11 2.09
C TYR A 142 27.34 -0.49 0.69
N ALA A 143 26.45 -0.96 -0.20
CA ALA A 143 26.51 -0.59 -1.61
C ALA A 143 25.73 0.68 -1.96
N PHE A 144 24.82 1.14 -1.09
CA PHE A 144 23.70 1.99 -1.53
C PHE A 144 23.59 3.36 -0.86
N PHE A 145 24.65 3.86 -0.20
CA PHE A 145 24.61 5.19 0.42
C PHE A 145 24.19 6.31 -0.55
N GLU A 146 24.78 6.33 -1.76
CA GLU A 146 24.45 7.35 -2.77
C GLU A 146 23.01 7.17 -3.29
N LEU A 147 22.59 5.93 -3.52
CA LEU A 147 21.28 5.60 -4.06
C LEU A 147 20.15 5.97 -3.10
N ARG A 148 20.37 5.79 -1.79
CA ARG A 148 19.42 6.08 -0.72
C ARG A 148 19.60 7.47 -0.10
N GLY A 149 20.53 8.28 -0.60
CA GLY A 149 20.77 9.64 -0.10
C GLY A 149 21.34 9.72 1.33
N ILE A 150 21.96 8.65 1.82
CA ILE A 150 22.46 8.54 3.20
C ILE A 150 23.87 9.15 3.30
N ASP A 151 24.03 10.18 4.13
CA ASP A 151 25.34 10.74 4.48
C ASP A 151 25.93 10.00 5.70
N TRP A 152 26.55 8.85 5.43
CA TRP A 152 27.14 8.01 6.49
C TRP A 152 28.28 8.68 7.26
N GLN A 153 28.96 9.64 6.64
CA GLN A 153 30.03 10.39 7.30
C GLN A 153 29.47 11.47 8.25
N ALA A 154 28.33 12.08 7.90
CA ALA A 154 27.59 12.94 8.81
C ALA A 154 27.10 12.17 10.04
N ALA A 155 26.57 10.94 9.85
CA ALA A 155 26.18 10.07 10.95
C ALA A 155 27.35 9.79 11.91
N TYR A 156 28.54 9.45 11.39
CA TYR A 156 29.75 9.31 12.23
C TYR A 156 30.02 10.57 13.06
N THR A 157 29.97 11.74 12.41
CA THR A 157 30.29 13.03 13.02
C THR A 157 29.31 13.37 14.14
N ALA A 158 28.03 13.02 13.97
CA ALA A 158 26.96 13.25 14.95
C ALA A 158 27.05 12.28 16.15
N TYR A 159 27.27 10.99 15.90
CA TYR A 159 27.10 9.95 16.92
C TYR A 159 28.40 9.50 17.59
N ARG A 160 29.54 9.49 16.87
CA ARG A 160 30.82 9.05 17.44
C ARG A 160 31.20 9.80 18.74
N PRO A 161 31.05 11.13 18.87
CA PRO A 161 31.40 11.86 20.09
C PRO A 161 30.57 11.48 21.33
N GLN A 162 29.43 10.81 21.13
CA GLN A 162 28.53 10.37 22.20
C GLN A 162 29.02 9.06 22.85
N ILE A 163 29.93 8.33 22.20
CA ILE A 163 30.44 7.02 22.67
C ILE A 163 31.77 7.16 23.41
N SER A 164 31.82 6.60 24.62
CA SER A 164 32.98 6.56 25.49
C SER A 164 33.13 5.19 26.15
N ALA A 165 34.22 4.96 26.88
CA ALA A 165 34.44 3.70 27.61
C ALA A 165 33.37 3.41 28.69
N ASP A 166 32.59 4.41 29.10
CA ASP A 166 31.51 4.28 30.09
C ASP A 166 30.13 4.05 29.45
N THR A 167 30.03 4.06 28.11
CA THR A 167 28.76 3.84 27.40
C THR A 167 28.24 2.43 27.66
N SER A 168 26.99 2.31 28.11
CA SER A 168 26.36 1.02 28.34
C SER A 168 25.98 0.35 27.01
N PRO A 169 25.78 -0.98 26.99
CA PRO A 169 25.28 -1.65 25.79
C PRO A 169 23.90 -1.14 25.33
N GLU A 170 23.01 -0.75 26.24
CA GLU A 170 21.70 -0.18 25.90
C GLU A 170 21.86 1.19 25.22
N GLN A 171 22.73 2.05 25.77
CA GLN A 171 23.05 3.33 25.13
C GLN A 171 23.70 3.17 23.76
N LEU A 172 24.54 2.14 23.60
CA LEU A 172 25.15 1.84 22.31
C LEU A 172 24.11 1.34 21.29
N ALA A 173 23.16 0.50 21.73
CA ALA A 173 22.07 0.01 20.89
C ALA A 173 21.19 1.17 20.40
N ASN A 174 20.76 2.07 21.29
CA ASN A 174 19.96 3.25 20.91
C ASN A 174 20.69 4.17 19.92
N VAL A 175 22.03 4.26 20.01
CA VAL A 175 22.82 5.03 19.03
C VAL A 175 22.84 4.32 17.67
N PHE A 176 22.93 2.99 17.64
CA PHE A 176 22.85 2.25 16.38
C PHE A 176 21.45 2.31 15.76
N GLU A 177 20.40 2.21 16.56
CA GLU A 177 19.02 2.40 16.13
C GLU A 177 18.83 3.76 15.44
N ALA A 178 19.21 4.85 16.11
CA ALA A 178 19.15 6.20 15.53
C ALA A 178 20.12 6.43 14.35
N MET A 179 21.08 5.52 14.10
CA MET A 179 21.94 5.56 12.92
C MET A 179 21.36 4.77 11.74
N LEU A 180 20.48 3.80 12.01
CA LEU A 180 19.90 2.91 11.00
C LEU A 180 18.48 3.29 10.58
N GLU A 181 17.81 4.16 11.34
CA GLU A 181 16.43 4.62 11.13
C GLU A 181 16.13 5.08 9.69
N ASP A 182 17.06 5.81 9.06
CA ASP A 182 16.86 6.40 7.71
C ASP A 182 17.36 5.51 6.55
N PHE A 183 17.64 4.21 6.78
CA PHE A 183 18.19 3.35 5.71
C PHE A 183 17.15 2.92 4.67
N ASP A 184 15.90 2.71 5.10
CA ASP A 184 14.82 2.21 4.25
C ASP A 184 15.16 0.87 3.52
N ASP A 185 15.93 0.00 4.18
CA ASP A 185 16.53 -1.21 3.60
C ASP A 185 16.25 -2.42 4.49
N THR A 186 15.34 -3.31 4.06
CA THR A 186 14.92 -4.51 4.79
C THR A 186 16.06 -5.47 5.13
N HIS A 187 17.20 -5.41 4.43
CA HIS A 187 18.36 -6.25 4.75
C HIS A 187 19.31 -5.61 5.78
N VAL A 188 19.04 -4.40 6.24
CA VAL A 188 19.83 -3.74 7.28
C VAL A 188 19.27 -4.08 8.64
N SER A 189 20.08 -4.76 9.45
CA SER A 189 19.68 -5.13 10.82
C SER A 189 20.84 -5.17 11.79
N LEU A 190 20.53 -5.09 13.08
CA LEU A 190 21.46 -5.39 14.16
C LEU A 190 20.72 -6.00 15.36
N THR A 191 21.16 -7.18 15.78
CA THR A 191 20.48 -7.99 16.78
C THR A 191 21.43 -8.48 17.86
N ASP A 192 20.87 -8.56 19.07
CA ASP A 192 21.40 -9.36 20.16
C ASP A 192 20.28 -10.30 20.62
N ASP A 193 20.48 -11.61 20.43
CA ASP A 193 19.55 -12.71 20.73
C ASP A 193 18.86 -12.64 22.11
N LYS A 194 19.34 -11.79 23.03
CA LYS A 194 18.83 -11.66 24.40
C LYS A 194 18.26 -10.29 24.73
N ARG A 195 18.42 -9.27 23.89
CA ARG A 195 18.21 -7.88 24.30
C ARG A 195 17.39 -7.04 23.34
N PHE A 196 17.69 -7.07 22.05
CA PHE A 196 17.08 -6.16 21.08
C PHE A 196 17.24 -6.70 19.66
N GLU A 197 16.43 -6.16 18.77
CA GLU A 197 16.50 -6.27 17.32
C GLU A 197 16.27 -4.87 16.77
N ILE A 198 17.19 -4.40 15.94
CA ILE A 198 17.15 -3.09 15.28
C ILE A 198 17.02 -3.38 13.79
N SER A 199 16.01 -2.81 13.15
CA SER A 199 15.82 -2.86 11.70
C SER A 199 16.16 -1.52 11.07
N GLY A 200 16.69 -1.54 9.85
CA GLY A 200 16.80 -0.38 8.97
C GLY A 200 15.72 -0.35 7.89
N GLU A 201 14.71 -1.23 7.98
CA GLU A 201 13.54 -1.28 7.11
C GLU A 201 12.69 -0.01 7.25
N GLY A 202 12.24 0.55 6.12
CA GLY A 202 11.29 1.65 6.11
C GLY A 202 9.84 1.16 6.04
N GLY A 203 8.90 2.09 6.24
CA GLY A 203 7.48 1.81 6.10
C GLY A 203 7.12 1.48 4.65
N THR A 204 6.24 0.50 4.46
CA THR A 204 5.56 0.27 3.17
C THR A 204 4.44 1.30 3.00
N GLU A 205 4.04 1.64 1.77
CA GLU A 205 2.89 2.52 1.51
C GLU A 205 1.64 1.98 2.25
N LEU A 206 1.44 0.66 2.23
CA LEU A 206 0.36 0.02 2.99
C LEU A 206 0.47 0.25 4.50
N TYR A 207 1.67 0.12 5.08
CA TYR A 207 1.86 0.33 6.51
C TYR A 207 1.62 1.80 6.86
N GLU A 208 2.14 2.74 6.07
CA GLU A 208 1.94 4.17 6.29
C GLU A 208 0.46 4.55 6.22
N ASP A 209 -0.26 4.09 5.19
CA ASP A 209 -1.70 4.30 5.04
C ASP A 209 -2.48 3.78 6.26
N LEU A 210 -2.14 2.59 6.74
CA LEU A 210 -2.81 1.98 7.90
C LEU A 210 -2.41 2.64 9.22
N ALA A 211 -1.12 2.96 9.41
CA ALA A 211 -0.59 3.61 10.62
C ALA A 211 -1.29 4.94 10.82
N TRP A 212 -1.38 5.68 9.74
CA TRP A 212 -2.05 6.96 9.68
C TRP A 212 -3.58 6.80 9.88
N LEU A 213 -4.24 5.77 9.32
CA LEU A 213 -5.65 5.46 9.61
C LEU A 213 -5.88 5.12 11.10
N MET A 214 -4.98 4.36 11.71
CA MET A 214 -5.04 4.00 13.13
C MET A 214 -4.80 5.22 14.02
N GLN A 215 -3.85 6.09 13.66
CA GLN A 215 -3.55 7.35 14.37
C GLN A 215 -4.81 8.18 14.59
N GLN A 216 -5.72 8.12 13.65
CA GLN A 216 -6.87 9.00 13.66
C GLN A 216 -8.08 8.36 14.32
N ARG A 217 -8.20 7.03 14.24
CA ARG A 217 -9.24 6.28 14.98
C ARG A 217 -8.92 6.16 16.47
N HIS A 218 -7.64 6.07 16.81
CA HIS A 218 -7.16 5.70 18.14
C HIS A 218 -6.28 6.79 18.80
N GLY A 219 -5.98 7.89 18.11
CA GLY A 219 -5.15 8.96 18.65
C GLY A 219 -3.74 8.48 18.96
N ASP A 220 -3.23 8.86 20.14
CA ASP A 220 -1.89 8.46 20.60
C ASP A 220 -1.73 6.94 20.84
N GLU A 221 -2.82 6.16 20.88
CA GLU A 221 -2.81 4.69 21.10
C GLU A 221 -2.72 3.89 19.79
N TRP A 222 -2.46 4.53 18.64
CA TRP A 222 -2.53 3.86 17.35
C TRP A 222 -1.51 2.76 17.10
N GLU A 223 -0.32 2.90 17.70
CA GLU A 223 0.74 1.89 17.62
C GLU A 223 0.27 0.55 18.21
N ASP A 224 -0.69 0.56 19.15
CA ASP A 224 -1.28 -0.67 19.71
C ASP A 224 -2.26 -1.36 18.74
N HIS A 225 -2.64 -0.72 17.63
CA HIS A 225 -3.67 -1.17 16.69
C HIS A 225 -3.16 -1.44 15.27
N ILE A 226 -1.97 -0.95 14.90
CA ILE A 226 -1.44 -1.04 13.53
C ILE A 226 -1.21 -2.48 13.08
N ASP A 227 -0.64 -3.34 13.94
CA ASP A 227 -0.37 -4.73 13.57
C ASP A 227 -1.66 -5.50 13.24
N GLU A 228 -2.71 -5.33 14.04
CA GLU A 228 -4.02 -5.95 13.79
C GLU A 228 -4.66 -5.42 12.49
N ALA A 229 -4.52 -4.12 12.22
CA ALA A 229 -5.02 -3.51 10.99
C ALA A 229 -4.27 -4.05 9.75
N TYR A 230 -2.95 -4.15 9.83
CA TYR A 230 -2.08 -4.67 8.78
C TYR A 230 -2.38 -6.15 8.47
N ASP A 231 -2.39 -6.99 9.50
CA ASP A 231 -2.78 -8.40 9.36
C ASP A 231 -4.21 -8.55 8.86
N GLY A 232 -5.12 -7.69 9.34
CA GLY A 232 -6.52 -7.65 8.90
C GLY A 232 -6.64 -7.41 7.40
N GLN A 233 -5.87 -6.44 6.88
CA GLN A 233 -5.84 -6.09 5.47
C GLN A 233 -5.31 -7.24 4.60
N LEU A 234 -4.16 -7.83 4.96
CA LEU A 234 -3.58 -8.95 4.21
C LEU A 234 -4.49 -10.19 4.22
N ASN A 235 -5.12 -10.47 5.36
CA ASN A 235 -6.09 -11.56 5.49
C ASN A 235 -7.34 -11.32 4.63
N ALA A 236 -7.78 -10.07 4.51
CA ALA A 236 -8.91 -9.71 3.64
C ALA A 236 -8.57 -9.95 2.16
N PHE A 237 -7.38 -9.56 1.71
CA PHE A 237 -6.88 -9.86 0.36
C PHE A 237 -6.83 -11.37 0.09
N ALA A 238 -6.30 -12.16 1.02
CA ALA A 238 -6.26 -13.61 0.87
C ALA A 238 -7.67 -14.26 0.76
N LYS A 239 -8.64 -13.76 1.53
CA LYS A 239 -10.04 -14.20 1.42
C LYS A 239 -10.66 -13.79 0.08
N MET A 240 -10.35 -12.60 -0.38
CA MET A 240 -10.85 -12.04 -1.64
C MET A 240 -10.37 -12.84 -2.86
N THR A 241 -9.12 -13.29 -2.90
CA THR A 241 -8.62 -14.22 -3.93
C THR A 241 -9.52 -15.46 -4.07
N GLY A 242 -10.03 -15.97 -2.95
CA GLY A 242 -10.97 -17.10 -2.93
C GLY A 242 -12.24 -16.86 -3.72
N LEU A 243 -12.70 -15.62 -3.88
CA LEU A 243 -13.90 -15.29 -4.67
C LEU A 243 -13.71 -15.50 -6.18
N TYR A 244 -12.47 -15.49 -6.67
CA TYR A 244 -12.15 -15.64 -8.09
C TYR A 244 -11.89 -17.08 -8.52
N LEU A 245 -11.49 -17.92 -7.57
CA LEU A 245 -11.17 -19.32 -7.83
C LEU A 245 -12.45 -20.13 -8.02
N LEU A 246 -12.48 -20.99 -9.04
CA LEU A 246 -13.63 -21.86 -9.33
C LEU A 246 -14.00 -22.75 -8.13
N ASP A 247 -13.00 -23.24 -7.39
CA ASP A 247 -13.18 -24.08 -6.20
C ASP A 247 -13.29 -23.28 -4.89
N LYS A 248 -13.29 -21.94 -4.98
CA LYS A 248 -13.33 -20.98 -3.86
C LYS A 248 -12.20 -21.07 -2.84
N LYS A 249 -11.13 -21.78 -3.18
CA LYS A 249 -9.93 -21.97 -2.36
C LYS A 249 -8.75 -22.35 -3.23
N LEU A 250 -7.55 -22.10 -2.72
CA LEU A 250 -6.32 -22.60 -3.32
C LEU A 250 -6.17 -24.10 -3.04
N THR A 251 -5.74 -24.82 -4.07
CA THR A 251 -5.12 -26.14 -3.93
C THR A 251 -3.73 -25.93 -3.35
N ARG A 252 -3.34 -26.79 -2.41
CA ARG A 252 -2.04 -26.78 -1.77
C ARG A 252 -1.46 -28.19 -1.78
N TYR A 253 -0.14 -28.29 -1.86
CA TYR A 253 0.53 -29.58 -1.78
C TYR A 253 0.62 -30.01 -0.31
N LYS A 254 -0.15 -31.04 0.06
CA LYS A 254 -0.31 -31.47 1.46
C LYS A 254 -0.76 -30.27 2.31
N ASP A 255 0.01 -29.92 3.35
CA ASP A 255 -0.27 -28.84 4.27
C ASP A 255 0.64 -27.62 4.06
N SER A 256 1.39 -27.55 2.94
CA SER A 256 2.33 -26.46 2.70
C SER A 256 1.63 -25.13 2.43
N ASN A 257 2.13 -24.06 3.05
CA ASN A 257 1.63 -22.69 2.84
C ASN A 257 2.44 -21.85 1.85
N ALA A 258 3.64 -22.28 1.44
CA ALA A 258 4.54 -21.49 0.57
C ALA A 258 3.94 -21.16 -0.81
N LEU A 259 3.17 -22.08 -1.40
CA LEU A 259 2.55 -21.90 -2.71
C LEU A 259 1.16 -22.54 -2.76
N GLY A 260 0.21 -21.85 -3.38
CA GLY A 260 -1.12 -22.38 -3.70
C GLY A 260 -1.49 -22.14 -5.17
N TRP A 261 -2.32 -23.00 -5.75
CA TRP A 261 -2.77 -22.86 -7.14
C TRP A 261 -4.25 -23.20 -7.33
N GLY A 262 -4.83 -22.77 -8.44
CA GLY A 262 -6.19 -23.11 -8.82
C GLY A 262 -6.52 -22.68 -10.23
N LYS A 263 -7.80 -22.84 -10.61
CA LYS A 263 -8.32 -22.34 -11.89
C LYS A 263 -9.29 -21.20 -11.65
N LEU A 264 -9.23 -20.22 -12.55
CA LEU A 264 -10.22 -19.16 -12.67
C LEU A 264 -11.13 -19.49 -13.85
N GLU A 265 -12.15 -18.66 -14.05
CA GLU A 265 -12.98 -18.72 -15.25
C GLU A 265 -12.17 -18.51 -16.53
N GLY A 266 -12.77 -18.88 -17.67
CA GLY A 266 -12.09 -18.79 -18.97
C GLY A 266 -10.86 -19.69 -19.10
N ASN A 267 -10.75 -20.73 -18.28
CA ASN A 267 -9.63 -21.67 -18.28
C ASN A 267 -8.28 -20.99 -18.00
N LEU A 268 -8.24 -19.96 -17.16
CA LEU A 268 -6.98 -19.40 -16.67
C LEU A 268 -6.48 -20.19 -15.46
N GLY A 269 -5.18 -20.44 -15.40
CA GLY A 269 -4.52 -20.90 -14.20
C GLY A 269 -4.19 -19.74 -13.27
N TYR A 270 -4.16 -20.01 -11.98
CA TYR A 270 -3.75 -19.06 -10.95
C TYR A 270 -2.74 -19.74 -10.03
N ILE A 271 -1.63 -19.07 -9.76
CA ILE A 271 -0.58 -19.51 -8.84
C ILE A 271 -0.33 -18.34 -7.89
N ARG A 272 -0.38 -18.58 -6.58
CA ARG A 272 0.03 -17.61 -5.56
C ARG A 272 1.24 -18.16 -4.84
N ILE A 273 2.28 -17.35 -4.73
CA ILE A 273 3.56 -17.70 -4.12
C ILE A 273 3.76 -16.74 -2.96
N ASP A 274 3.69 -17.29 -1.75
CA ASP A 274 3.84 -16.52 -0.52
C ASP A 274 5.31 -16.50 -0.06
N ARG A 275 6.08 -17.56 -0.37
CA ARG A 275 7.49 -17.72 0.05
C ARG A 275 8.30 -18.62 -0.90
N GLU A 276 9.61 -18.42 -0.94
CA GLU A 276 10.63 -19.14 -1.73
C GLU A 276 11.67 -19.90 -0.88
N ALA A 277 11.24 -20.35 0.28
CA ALA A 277 11.97 -21.15 1.26
C ALA A 277 11.02 -22.15 1.94
N ALA A 278 11.55 -23.26 2.46
CA ALA A 278 10.78 -24.31 3.12
C ALA A 278 9.54 -24.75 2.30
N MET A 279 9.76 -25.10 1.04
CA MET A 279 8.72 -25.15 -0.01
C MET A 279 7.64 -26.23 0.18
N LEU A 280 7.91 -27.25 1.00
CA LEU A 280 6.92 -28.28 1.36
C LEU A 280 6.41 -28.16 2.81
N ALA A 281 6.91 -27.20 3.57
CA ALA A 281 6.54 -26.99 4.97
C ALA A 281 5.31 -26.08 5.08
N ASN A 282 4.65 -26.15 6.23
CA ASN A 282 3.51 -25.31 6.64
C ASN A 282 3.96 -24.05 7.41
N GLU A 283 5.23 -23.95 7.74
CA GLU A 283 5.89 -22.81 8.37
C GLU A 283 7.38 -22.85 8.01
N GLU A 284 8.05 -21.72 8.09
CA GLU A 284 9.51 -21.68 7.95
C GLU A 284 10.17 -22.15 9.26
N THR A 285 11.32 -22.78 9.16
CA THR A 285 12.11 -23.20 10.32
C THR A 285 13.45 -22.50 10.28
N GLU A 286 13.80 -21.79 11.35
CA GLU A 286 15.11 -21.13 11.49
C GLU A 286 16.27 -22.13 11.38
N VAL A 287 17.35 -21.67 10.75
CA VAL A 287 18.55 -22.46 10.48
C VAL A 287 19.74 -21.81 11.20
N ASP A 288 19.96 -22.18 12.46
CA ASP A 288 20.98 -21.55 13.32
C ASP A 288 22.44 -21.76 12.86
N GLU A 289 22.71 -22.81 12.05
CA GLU A 289 24.06 -23.16 11.62
C GLU A 289 24.36 -22.66 10.20
N PHE A 290 25.37 -21.79 10.04
CA PHE A 290 25.75 -21.20 8.74
C PHE A 290 25.91 -22.20 7.60
N PHE A 291 26.45 -23.40 7.85
CA PHE A 291 26.64 -24.40 6.80
C PHE A 291 25.39 -25.24 6.49
N ALA A 292 24.35 -25.17 7.33
CA ALA A 292 23.09 -25.88 7.11
C ALA A 292 22.21 -25.20 6.05
N VAL A 293 22.46 -23.93 5.71
CA VAL A 293 21.75 -23.24 4.62
C VAL A 293 21.96 -23.92 3.25
N ILE A 294 23.14 -24.47 2.98
CA ILE A 294 23.49 -25.08 1.69
C ILE A 294 22.63 -26.32 1.40
N PRO A 295 22.55 -27.34 2.29
CA PRO A 295 21.66 -28.47 2.07
C PRO A 295 20.18 -28.08 2.08
N HIS A 296 19.77 -27.06 2.84
CA HIS A 296 18.38 -26.58 2.84
C HIS A 296 18.00 -25.90 1.51
N ALA A 297 18.79 -24.94 1.02
CA ALA A 297 18.56 -24.32 -0.28
C ALA A 297 18.53 -25.35 -1.41
N LYS A 298 19.43 -26.35 -1.36
CA LYS A 298 19.39 -27.46 -2.31
C LYS A 298 18.09 -28.27 -2.20
N GLN A 299 17.64 -28.57 -0.98
CA GLN A 299 16.40 -29.30 -0.73
C GLN A 299 15.19 -28.49 -1.25
N ASP A 300 15.13 -27.19 -0.97
CA ASP A 300 14.04 -26.32 -1.42
C ASP A 300 13.95 -26.24 -2.95
N ILE A 301 15.08 -26.26 -3.66
CA ILE A 301 15.07 -26.38 -5.12
C ILE A 301 14.50 -27.75 -5.57
N GLU A 302 14.85 -28.84 -4.90
CA GLU A 302 14.31 -30.19 -5.23
C GLU A 302 12.81 -30.29 -4.92
N ASP A 303 12.40 -29.69 -3.81
CA ASP A 303 11.02 -29.58 -3.34
C ASP A 303 10.19 -28.71 -4.29
N THR A 304 10.73 -27.58 -4.75
CA THR A 304 10.14 -26.70 -5.77
C THR A 304 9.85 -27.47 -7.06
N ARG A 305 10.79 -28.31 -7.53
CA ARG A 305 10.54 -29.13 -8.73
C ARG A 305 9.37 -30.08 -8.53
N THR A 306 9.26 -30.68 -7.34
CA THR A 306 8.17 -31.60 -7.00
C THR A 306 6.84 -30.85 -6.97
N LEU A 307 6.82 -29.69 -6.32
CA LEU A 307 5.65 -28.85 -6.16
C LEU A 307 5.15 -28.31 -7.51
N MET A 308 6.03 -27.67 -8.28
CA MET A 308 5.70 -27.11 -9.58
C MET A 308 5.32 -28.17 -10.61
N ALA A 309 5.84 -29.40 -10.51
CA ALA A 309 5.38 -30.49 -11.36
C ALA A 309 3.89 -30.85 -11.12
N GLU A 310 3.41 -30.80 -9.88
CA GLU A 310 1.97 -30.99 -9.58
C GLU A 310 1.16 -29.77 -10.03
N VAL A 311 1.64 -28.54 -9.81
CA VAL A 311 1.00 -27.31 -10.32
C VAL A 311 0.81 -27.38 -11.83
N MET A 312 1.87 -27.68 -12.57
CA MET A 312 1.84 -27.72 -14.03
C MET A 312 1.03 -28.89 -14.57
N LYS A 313 0.89 -29.98 -13.83
CA LYS A 313 -0.02 -31.08 -14.20
C LYS A 313 -1.48 -30.64 -14.19
N ASP A 314 -1.87 -29.74 -13.29
CA ASP A 314 -3.24 -29.23 -13.18
C ASP A 314 -3.49 -28.03 -14.11
N LEU A 315 -2.45 -27.24 -14.42
CA LEU A 315 -2.58 -25.97 -15.14
C LEU A 315 -2.01 -25.97 -16.56
N ALA A 316 -1.34 -27.03 -17.03
CA ALA A 316 -0.71 -27.05 -18.37
C ALA A 316 -1.68 -26.82 -19.54
N ASP A 317 -2.97 -27.15 -19.36
CA ASP A 317 -4.01 -26.96 -20.37
C ASP A 317 -4.69 -25.58 -20.31
N SER A 318 -4.39 -24.76 -19.31
CA SER A 318 -4.91 -23.39 -19.17
C SER A 318 -4.54 -22.52 -20.37
N ASP A 319 -5.36 -21.53 -20.70
CA ASP A 319 -5.13 -20.62 -21.84
C ASP A 319 -4.21 -19.43 -21.52
N GLY A 320 -4.05 -19.15 -20.22
CA GLY A 320 -3.02 -18.29 -19.64
C GLY A 320 -2.85 -18.63 -18.16
N ILE A 321 -1.75 -18.20 -17.55
CA ILE A 321 -1.52 -18.34 -16.10
C ILE A 321 -1.32 -16.96 -15.47
N ILE A 322 -2.00 -16.71 -14.36
CA ILE A 322 -1.73 -15.58 -13.47
C ILE A 322 -0.85 -16.06 -12.31
N ILE A 323 0.26 -15.39 -12.06
CA ILE A 323 1.16 -15.63 -10.93
C ILE A 323 1.08 -14.42 -10.00
N ASP A 324 0.54 -14.59 -8.80
CA ASP A 324 0.45 -13.55 -7.79
C ASP A 324 1.67 -13.62 -6.86
N LEU A 325 2.51 -12.58 -6.93
CA LEU A 325 3.72 -12.40 -6.14
C LEU A 325 3.59 -11.24 -5.14
N ARG A 326 2.42 -10.61 -5.04
CA ARG A 326 2.22 -9.39 -4.24
C ARG A 326 2.53 -9.55 -2.75
N VAL A 327 2.66 -10.76 -2.21
CA VAL A 327 2.96 -10.96 -0.79
C VAL A 327 4.13 -11.94 -0.60
N ASN A 328 5.01 -12.02 -1.60
CA ASN A 328 6.13 -12.96 -1.60
C ASN A 328 7.27 -12.41 -0.72
N ASP A 329 7.49 -13.05 0.42
CA ASP A 329 8.50 -12.65 1.42
C ASP A 329 9.93 -13.10 1.08
N GLY A 330 10.14 -13.73 -0.07
CA GLY A 330 11.47 -14.12 -0.55
C GLY A 330 11.94 -15.49 -0.03
N GLY A 331 13.26 -15.65 0.10
CA GLY A 331 13.89 -16.96 0.31
C GLY A 331 15.19 -17.09 -0.49
N PHE A 332 15.29 -18.13 -1.33
CA PHE A 332 16.51 -18.40 -2.09
C PHE A 332 16.35 -18.11 -3.60
N ASP A 333 17.24 -17.32 -4.21
CA ASP A 333 17.28 -17.08 -5.67
C ASP A 333 17.25 -18.38 -6.49
N GLY A 334 17.88 -19.44 -5.98
CA GLY A 334 17.87 -20.75 -6.62
C GLY A 334 16.46 -21.33 -6.78
N VAL A 335 15.57 -21.05 -5.82
CA VAL A 335 14.14 -21.38 -5.88
C VAL A 335 13.43 -20.50 -6.91
N SER A 336 13.68 -19.18 -6.90
CA SER A 336 13.15 -18.25 -7.92
C SER A 336 13.43 -18.74 -9.34
N LEU A 337 14.69 -19.10 -9.61
CA LEU A 337 15.13 -19.59 -10.91
C LEU A 337 14.53 -20.97 -11.25
N GLU A 338 14.29 -21.83 -10.28
CA GLU A 338 13.65 -23.14 -10.51
C GLU A 338 12.14 -23.02 -10.73
N ILE A 339 11.45 -22.06 -10.10
CA ILE A 339 10.04 -21.73 -10.38
C ILE A 339 9.92 -21.18 -11.81
N ALA A 340 10.67 -20.11 -12.13
CA ALA A 340 10.60 -19.44 -13.43
C ALA A 340 10.99 -20.37 -14.60
N ARG A 341 11.80 -21.40 -14.33
CA ARG A 341 12.24 -22.39 -15.31
C ARG A 341 11.07 -23.13 -15.96
N PHE A 342 9.92 -23.30 -15.29
CA PHE A 342 8.73 -23.93 -15.90
C PHE A 342 8.08 -23.09 -17.01
N PHE A 343 8.43 -21.81 -17.11
CA PHE A 343 7.94 -20.87 -18.13
C PHE A 343 8.99 -20.57 -19.20
N ASN A 344 10.14 -21.25 -19.19
CA ASN A 344 11.28 -20.90 -20.03
C ASN A 344 11.74 -22.05 -20.94
N ASP A 345 11.81 -21.83 -22.24
CA ASP A 345 12.09 -22.87 -23.25
C ASP A 345 13.58 -23.07 -23.56
N LYS A 346 14.44 -22.11 -23.21
CA LYS A 346 15.87 -22.12 -23.53
C LYS A 346 16.71 -21.50 -22.42
N ALA A 347 17.94 -21.95 -22.26
CA ALA A 347 18.84 -21.31 -21.31
C ALA A 347 19.16 -19.86 -21.74
N GLN A 348 19.04 -18.90 -20.82
CA GLN A 348 19.30 -17.49 -21.08
C GLN A 348 19.71 -16.73 -19.81
N THR A 349 20.38 -15.59 -20.00
CA THR A 349 20.67 -14.63 -18.92
C THR A 349 19.45 -13.76 -18.69
N VAL A 350 19.10 -13.52 -17.43
CA VAL A 350 17.86 -12.82 -17.03
C VAL A 350 18.11 -11.55 -16.21
N ALA A 351 19.25 -11.51 -15.52
CA ALA A 351 19.72 -10.38 -14.72
C ALA A 351 21.24 -10.50 -14.51
N TYR A 352 21.82 -9.47 -13.92
CA TYR A 352 23.20 -9.49 -13.47
C TYR A 352 23.28 -9.09 -12.00
N LYS A 353 24.23 -9.68 -11.30
CA LYS A 353 24.61 -9.25 -9.95
C LYS A 353 26.09 -8.96 -9.82
N GLN A 354 26.43 -8.09 -8.89
CA GLN A 354 27.79 -7.59 -8.74
C GLN A 354 28.00 -7.13 -7.29
N ILE A 355 29.08 -7.60 -6.65
CA ILE A 355 29.56 -6.96 -5.41
C ILE A 355 30.14 -5.60 -5.78
N LEU A 356 29.62 -4.55 -5.15
CA LEU A 356 30.03 -3.17 -5.37
C LEU A 356 30.11 -2.44 -4.03
N ASN A 357 31.28 -1.89 -3.74
CA ASN A 357 31.49 -0.96 -2.63
C ASN A 357 32.62 0.03 -2.97
N ALA A 358 32.96 0.91 -2.03
CA ALA A 358 33.91 1.99 -2.25
C ALA A 358 35.29 1.54 -2.79
N ASP A 359 35.75 0.36 -2.37
CA ASP A 359 37.11 -0.13 -2.66
C ASP A 359 37.14 -1.34 -3.61
N TYR A 360 35.99 -1.88 -4.01
CA TYR A 360 35.90 -3.07 -4.85
C TYR A 360 34.70 -3.08 -5.78
N GLN A 361 34.96 -3.43 -7.03
CA GLN A 361 33.96 -3.67 -8.06
C GLN A 361 34.24 -5.02 -8.71
N GLN A 362 33.37 -6.00 -8.46
CA GLN A 362 33.45 -7.31 -9.09
C GLN A 362 33.09 -7.23 -10.57
N ASP A 363 33.53 -8.17 -11.41
CA ASP A 363 32.89 -8.32 -12.73
C ASP A 363 31.41 -8.76 -12.57
N LYS A 364 30.52 -8.27 -13.45
CA LYS A 364 29.11 -8.66 -13.42
C LYS A 364 28.96 -10.18 -13.60
N GLN A 365 28.22 -10.80 -12.68
CA GLN A 365 27.85 -12.20 -12.76
C GLN A 365 26.46 -12.34 -13.37
N ALA A 366 26.34 -13.12 -14.43
CA ALA A 366 25.05 -13.39 -15.06
C ALA A 366 24.21 -14.36 -14.23
N LEU A 367 22.98 -13.97 -13.88
CA LEU A 367 21.95 -14.90 -13.44
C LEU A 367 21.42 -15.63 -14.67
N THR A 368 21.55 -16.95 -14.67
CA THR A 368 21.21 -17.79 -15.82
C THR A 368 20.00 -18.66 -15.51
N LEU A 369 18.90 -18.41 -16.22
CA LEU A 369 17.71 -19.23 -16.19
C LEU A 369 17.89 -20.44 -17.11
N LYS A 370 17.63 -21.64 -16.60
CA LYS A 370 17.70 -22.89 -17.36
C LYS A 370 16.41 -23.13 -18.14
N ALA A 371 16.48 -23.92 -19.21
CA ALA A 371 15.28 -24.40 -19.91
C ALA A 371 14.49 -25.38 -19.03
N ALA A 372 13.16 -25.40 -19.16
CA ALA A 372 12.25 -26.31 -18.47
C ALA A 372 12.75 -27.78 -18.53
N PRO A 373 12.52 -28.58 -17.46
CA PRO A 373 12.94 -29.98 -17.45
C PRO A 373 12.24 -30.81 -18.55
N ASP A 374 10.96 -30.52 -18.82
CA ASP A 374 10.15 -31.15 -19.85
C ASP A 374 9.70 -30.12 -20.91
N GLN A 375 8.44 -29.68 -20.85
CA GLN A 375 7.88 -28.68 -21.74
C GLN A 375 7.62 -27.39 -20.96
N ALA A 376 8.15 -26.28 -21.47
CA ALA A 376 7.87 -24.96 -20.91
C ALA A 376 6.42 -24.53 -21.21
N TYR A 377 5.78 -23.89 -20.24
CA TYR A 377 4.55 -23.14 -20.47
C TYR A 377 4.91 -21.85 -21.20
N THR A 378 4.40 -21.69 -22.42
CA THR A 378 4.75 -20.57 -23.33
C THR A 378 3.52 -19.79 -23.80
N LYS A 379 2.34 -20.13 -23.27
CA LYS A 379 1.12 -19.31 -23.39
C LYS A 379 1.25 -18.07 -22.49
N PRO A 380 0.38 -17.05 -22.62
CA PRO A 380 0.49 -15.82 -21.83
C PRO A 380 0.57 -16.05 -20.33
N VAL A 381 1.47 -15.33 -19.66
CA VAL A 381 1.62 -15.32 -18.21
C VAL A 381 1.47 -13.88 -17.71
N TYR A 382 0.63 -13.66 -16.71
CA TYR A 382 0.45 -12.36 -16.06
C TYR A 382 0.99 -12.46 -14.65
N VAL A 383 1.88 -11.55 -14.26
CA VAL A 383 2.50 -11.55 -12.92
C VAL A 383 1.96 -10.36 -12.14
N LEU A 384 1.30 -10.62 -11.02
CA LEU A 384 0.81 -9.56 -10.13
C LEU A 384 1.91 -9.20 -9.14
N THR A 385 2.25 -7.92 -9.04
CA THR A 385 3.38 -7.42 -8.24
C THR A 385 2.95 -6.27 -7.32
N GLY A 386 3.71 -6.06 -6.25
CA GLY A 386 3.53 -4.96 -5.30
C GLY A 386 4.64 -4.95 -4.26
N GLU A 387 4.68 -3.92 -3.43
CA GLU A 387 5.81 -3.58 -2.56
C GLU A 387 6.14 -4.62 -1.48
N LEU A 388 5.22 -5.54 -1.16
CA LEU A 388 5.48 -6.62 -0.20
C LEU A 388 6.21 -7.81 -0.84
N ALA A 389 6.57 -7.72 -2.13
CA ALA A 389 7.52 -8.61 -2.76
C ALA A 389 8.95 -8.08 -2.55
N TYR A 390 9.79 -8.80 -1.83
CA TYR A 390 11.18 -8.41 -1.55
C TYR A 390 12.14 -9.60 -1.71
N SER A 391 13.45 -9.32 -1.71
CA SER A 391 14.51 -10.34 -1.75
C SER A 391 14.36 -11.31 -2.94
N ALA A 392 14.39 -12.63 -2.72
CA ALA A 392 14.21 -13.62 -3.77
C ALA A 392 12.88 -13.48 -4.55
N GLY A 393 11.83 -12.91 -3.94
CA GLY A 393 10.58 -12.58 -4.63
C GLY A 393 10.78 -11.56 -5.76
N GLU A 394 11.71 -10.63 -5.61
CA GLU A 394 12.12 -9.68 -6.66
C GLU A 394 12.97 -10.36 -7.73
N VAL A 395 13.83 -11.31 -7.32
CA VAL A 395 14.60 -12.13 -8.27
C VAL A 395 13.65 -12.97 -9.15
N LEU A 396 12.60 -13.57 -8.57
CA LEU A 396 11.56 -14.26 -9.34
C LEU A 396 10.83 -13.30 -10.26
N THR A 397 10.42 -12.14 -9.76
CA THR A 397 9.70 -11.11 -10.52
C THR A 397 10.53 -10.63 -11.73
N GLN A 398 11.79 -10.26 -11.51
CA GLN A 398 12.72 -9.85 -12.57
C GLN A 398 12.99 -10.99 -13.57
N THR A 399 13.13 -12.21 -13.07
CA THR A 399 13.36 -13.38 -13.92
C THR A 399 12.17 -13.62 -14.85
N LEU A 400 10.94 -13.57 -14.33
CA LEU A 400 9.72 -13.71 -15.11
C LEU A 400 9.56 -12.55 -16.11
N LYS A 401 9.84 -11.30 -15.69
CA LYS A 401 9.80 -10.11 -16.57
C LYS A 401 10.70 -10.24 -17.80
N SER A 402 11.82 -10.97 -17.68
CA SER A 402 12.72 -11.21 -18.81
C SER A 402 12.15 -12.12 -19.92
N LEU A 403 11.00 -12.77 -19.67
CA LEU A 403 10.38 -13.71 -20.60
C LEU A 403 9.39 -12.99 -21.54
N PRO A 404 9.43 -13.22 -22.86
CA PRO A 404 8.68 -12.42 -23.84
C PRO A 404 7.16 -12.63 -23.85
N HIS A 405 6.65 -13.60 -23.09
CA HIS A 405 5.21 -13.92 -22.98
C HIS A 405 4.67 -13.62 -21.58
N VAL A 406 5.47 -12.96 -20.74
CA VAL A 406 5.11 -12.49 -19.41
C VAL A 406 4.73 -11.01 -19.48
N THR A 407 3.74 -10.59 -18.70
CA THR A 407 3.39 -9.19 -18.47
C THR A 407 3.20 -8.96 -16.98
N LEU A 408 3.92 -8.00 -16.41
CA LEU A 408 3.81 -7.60 -15.00
C LEU A 408 2.73 -6.52 -14.84
N ILE A 409 1.90 -6.66 -13.81
CA ILE A 409 0.74 -5.81 -13.54
C ILE A 409 0.69 -5.53 -12.02
N GLY A 410 0.56 -4.26 -11.61
CA GLY A 410 0.41 -3.90 -10.19
C GLY A 410 1.31 -2.75 -9.75
N GLY A 411 1.85 -2.85 -8.54
CA GLY A 411 2.86 -1.92 -8.00
C GLY A 411 4.28 -2.39 -8.29
N ALA A 412 5.26 -1.50 -8.10
CA ALA A 412 6.66 -1.91 -8.03
C ALA A 412 6.88 -2.83 -6.82
N THR A 413 7.89 -3.70 -6.88
CA THR A 413 8.33 -4.48 -5.73
C THR A 413 9.15 -3.61 -4.77
N ASN A 414 9.49 -4.13 -3.59
CA ASN A 414 10.07 -3.36 -2.49
C ASN A 414 11.34 -2.56 -2.86
N GLY A 415 12.21 -3.12 -3.70
CA GLY A 415 13.53 -2.55 -3.96
C GLY A 415 14.61 -2.99 -2.99
N ALA A 416 14.36 -4.02 -2.15
CA ALA A 416 15.35 -4.68 -1.30
C ALA A 416 15.73 -6.04 -1.92
N VAL A 417 16.48 -6.01 -3.03
CA VAL A 417 16.81 -7.21 -3.83
C VAL A 417 18.22 -7.75 -3.53
N SER A 418 19.10 -6.94 -2.95
CA SER A 418 20.48 -7.33 -2.62
C SER A 418 20.55 -8.57 -1.73
N ASP A 419 21.53 -9.46 -1.96
CA ASP A 419 21.89 -10.46 -0.96
C ASP A 419 22.34 -9.74 0.34
N ALA A 420 21.83 -10.20 1.48
CA ALA A 420 22.30 -9.75 2.79
C ALA A 420 23.73 -10.23 3.07
N LEU A 421 24.60 -9.32 3.52
CA LEU A 421 25.92 -9.63 4.08
C LEU A 421 25.86 -9.61 5.59
N ASP A 422 25.87 -10.79 6.21
CA ASP A 422 25.96 -10.90 7.65
C ASP A 422 27.32 -10.41 8.17
N PHE A 423 27.32 -9.69 9.28
CA PHE A 423 28.51 -9.29 10.01
C PHE A 423 28.36 -9.54 11.51
N LYS A 424 29.50 -9.66 12.20
CA LYS A 424 29.57 -9.83 13.65
C LYS A 424 30.42 -8.74 14.28
N LEU A 425 29.90 -8.09 15.33
CA LEU A 425 30.64 -7.13 16.13
C LEU A 425 31.55 -7.82 17.16
N PRO A 426 32.61 -7.14 17.66
CA PRO A 426 33.51 -7.67 18.68
C PRO A 426 32.85 -8.20 19.96
N ASN A 427 31.72 -7.61 20.38
CA ASN A 427 30.93 -8.03 21.54
C ASN A 427 30.02 -9.24 21.26
N GLY A 428 29.91 -9.65 20.00
CA GLY A 428 29.14 -10.81 19.57
C GLY A 428 27.79 -10.50 18.96
N TRP A 429 27.35 -9.23 18.93
CA TRP A 429 26.15 -8.81 18.17
C TRP A 429 26.31 -9.15 16.70
N THR A 430 25.21 -9.48 16.06
CA THR A 430 25.14 -9.85 14.65
C THR A 430 24.25 -8.86 13.93
N GLY A 431 24.55 -8.58 12.68
CA GLY A 431 23.72 -7.74 11.84
C GLY A 431 23.90 -8.11 10.38
N SER A 432 23.10 -7.48 9.52
CA SER A 432 23.15 -7.65 8.08
C SER A 432 23.15 -6.30 7.38
N LEU A 433 23.65 -6.28 6.14
CA LEU A 433 23.60 -5.10 5.27
C LEU A 433 23.57 -5.50 3.80
N SER A 434 23.07 -4.61 2.94
CA SER A 434 23.05 -4.79 1.49
C SER A 434 24.41 -4.45 0.84
N HIS A 435 24.96 -5.38 0.07
CA HIS A 435 26.34 -5.30 -0.46
C HIS A 435 26.48 -5.67 -1.95
N GLN A 436 25.37 -6.04 -2.61
CA GLN A 436 25.38 -6.44 -4.02
C GLN A 436 24.35 -5.65 -4.81
N THR A 437 24.74 -5.17 -5.98
CA THR A 437 23.81 -4.57 -6.92
C THR A 437 23.21 -5.65 -7.80
N TYR A 438 21.89 -5.68 -7.90
CA TYR A 438 21.17 -6.40 -8.96
C TYR A 438 20.80 -5.44 -10.08
N SER A 439 20.96 -5.87 -11.33
CA SER A 439 20.57 -5.10 -12.50
C SER A 439 19.85 -5.95 -13.53
N ASP A 440 18.92 -5.33 -14.25
CA ASP A 440 18.24 -5.94 -15.39
C ASP A 440 19.19 -6.10 -16.60
N LEU A 441 18.65 -6.57 -17.73
CA LEU A 441 19.42 -6.73 -18.97
C LEU A 441 19.85 -5.42 -19.65
N ASN A 442 19.31 -4.28 -19.18
CA ASN A 442 19.62 -2.93 -19.66
C ASN A 442 20.54 -2.16 -18.69
N ASP A 443 21.14 -2.85 -17.71
CA ASP A 443 21.98 -2.28 -16.66
C ASP A 443 21.23 -1.33 -15.68
N GLN A 444 19.89 -1.37 -15.64
CA GLN A 444 19.11 -0.65 -14.63
C GLN A 444 19.24 -1.38 -13.29
N VAL A 445 19.71 -0.68 -12.26
CA VAL A 445 19.77 -1.19 -10.88
C VAL A 445 18.36 -1.32 -10.33
N LEU A 446 18.09 -2.44 -9.66
CA LEU A 446 16.77 -2.78 -9.12
C LEU A 446 16.60 -2.37 -7.65
N GLU A 447 17.68 -2.13 -6.93
CA GLU A 447 17.63 -1.63 -5.55
C GLU A 447 16.89 -0.27 -5.48
N VAL A 448 16.15 -0.02 -4.40
CA VAL A 448 15.28 1.15 -4.14
C VAL A 448 14.07 1.25 -5.07
N ALA A 449 14.26 1.05 -6.37
CA ALA A 449 13.16 1.16 -7.34
C ALA A 449 12.29 -0.10 -7.42
N GLY A 450 12.83 -1.25 -7.02
CA GLY A 450 12.24 -2.55 -7.25
C GLY A 450 12.14 -2.92 -8.73
N VAL A 451 11.47 -4.05 -8.99
CA VAL A 451 11.06 -4.46 -10.32
C VAL A 451 9.78 -3.74 -10.68
N THR A 452 9.88 -2.73 -11.53
CA THR A 452 8.71 -1.98 -11.98
C THR A 452 7.80 -2.86 -12.87
N PRO A 453 6.48 -2.76 -12.74
CA PRO A 453 5.55 -3.52 -13.59
C PRO A 453 5.50 -2.94 -15.01
N ASP A 454 5.02 -3.74 -15.97
CA ASP A 454 4.76 -3.26 -17.33
C ASP A 454 3.48 -2.39 -17.37
N ILE A 455 2.53 -2.70 -16.48
CA ILE A 455 1.28 -1.97 -16.30
C ILE A 455 1.15 -1.61 -14.82
N SER A 456 1.29 -0.33 -14.50
CA SER A 456 1.19 0.17 -13.13
C SER A 456 -0.28 0.36 -12.73
N LEU A 457 -0.65 -0.18 -11.57
CA LEU A 457 -1.96 -0.10 -10.94
C LEU A 457 -1.79 0.03 -9.42
N PRO A 458 -2.68 0.75 -8.71
CA PRO A 458 -2.72 0.72 -7.25
C PRO A 458 -2.89 -0.70 -6.71
N VAL A 459 -2.25 -0.98 -5.58
CA VAL A 459 -2.26 -2.26 -4.87
C VAL A 459 -2.61 -2.04 -3.40
N TYR A 460 -3.16 -3.07 -2.76
CA TYR A 460 -3.47 -3.11 -1.32
C TYR A 460 -4.48 -2.07 -0.79
N ALA A 461 -5.19 -1.35 -1.66
CA ALA A 461 -6.03 -0.25 -1.23
C ALA A 461 -7.18 -0.72 -0.33
N THR A 462 -7.46 0.01 0.77
CA THR A 462 -8.56 -0.32 1.69
C THR A 462 -9.91 -0.37 0.98
N LYS A 463 -10.12 0.48 -0.03
CA LYS A 463 -11.36 0.53 -0.82
C LYS A 463 -11.62 -0.77 -1.60
N GLU A 464 -10.58 -1.46 -2.04
CA GLU A 464 -10.69 -2.77 -2.70
C GLU A 464 -11.27 -3.83 -1.76
N VAL A 465 -10.85 -3.81 -0.50
CA VAL A 465 -11.38 -4.69 0.56
C VAL A 465 -12.84 -4.37 0.87
N GLU A 466 -13.20 -3.09 0.99
CA GLU A 466 -14.60 -2.66 1.17
C GLU A 466 -15.50 -3.13 0.02
N TRP A 467 -14.97 -3.13 -1.20
CA TRP A 467 -15.70 -3.52 -2.41
C TRP A 467 -15.59 -5.02 -2.72
N MET A 468 -14.82 -5.76 -1.92
CA MET A 468 -14.44 -7.17 -2.15
C MET A 468 -14.02 -7.43 -3.62
N SER A 469 -13.26 -6.50 -4.20
CA SER A 469 -12.74 -6.58 -5.57
C SER A 469 -11.23 -6.38 -5.55
N ASP A 470 -10.53 -7.04 -6.45
CA ASP A 470 -9.07 -7.02 -6.55
C ASP A 470 -8.74 -6.48 -7.94
N ASN A 471 -8.46 -5.19 -8.01
CA ASN A 471 -8.29 -4.41 -9.23
C ASN A 471 -7.21 -4.98 -10.13
N VAL A 472 -6.10 -5.43 -9.55
CA VAL A 472 -4.97 -5.96 -10.30
C VAL A 472 -5.31 -7.32 -10.90
N LEU A 473 -5.98 -8.19 -10.13
CA LEU A 473 -6.47 -9.47 -10.64
C LEU A 473 -7.60 -9.28 -11.67
N ASP A 474 -8.52 -8.36 -11.43
CA ASP A 474 -9.60 -7.98 -12.36
C ASP A 474 -9.03 -7.53 -13.71
N TYR A 475 -8.05 -6.64 -13.67
CA TYR A 475 -7.40 -6.14 -14.87
C TYR A 475 -6.65 -7.25 -15.61
N ALA A 476 -5.93 -8.13 -14.90
CA ALA A 476 -5.21 -9.25 -15.50
C ALA A 476 -6.16 -10.24 -16.21
N ILE A 477 -7.29 -10.57 -15.56
CA ILE A 477 -8.30 -11.45 -16.17
C ILE A 477 -8.89 -10.79 -17.43
N GLN A 478 -9.31 -9.53 -17.36
CA GLN A 478 -9.89 -8.81 -18.52
C GLN A 478 -8.90 -8.71 -19.68
N THR A 479 -7.63 -8.40 -19.38
CA THR A 479 -6.57 -8.29 -20.39
C THR A 479 -6.28 -9.63 -21.08
N SER A 480 -6.49 -10.76 -20.38
CA SER A 480 -6.38 -12.09 -20.98
C SER A 480 -7.48 -12.41 -22.01
N GLY A 481 -8.47 -11.52 -22.18
CA GLY A 481 -9.64 -11.74 -23.06
C GLY A 481 -10.72 -12.62 -22.41
N VAL A 482 -10.54 -13.00 -21.15
CA VAL A 482 -11.57 -13.64 -20.33
C VAL A 482 -12.36 -12.54 -19.63
N VAL A 483 -13.68 -12.61 -19.70
CA VAL A 483 -14.52 -11.78 -18.83
C VAL A 483 -14.99 -12.66 -17.67
N PRO A 484 -14.59 -12.34 -16.44
CA PRO A 484 -14.93 -13.17 -15.28
C PRO A 484 -16.41 -12.95 -14.93
N SER A 485 -17.28 -13.90 -15.28
CA SER A 485 -18.63 -14.02 -14.72
C SER A 485 -18.61 -14.03 -13.19
N ARG A 486 -17.61 -14.65 -12.53
CA ARG A 486 -17.51 -14.82 -11.05
C ARG A 486 -18.76 -15.42 -10.39
N GLY A 487 -19.72 -15.94 -11.17
CA GLY A 487 -21.09 -16.17 -10.70
C GLY A 487 -21.83 -14.90 -10.23
N PHE A 488 -21.34 -13.71 -10.56
CA PHE A 488 -22.03 -12.45 -10.35
C PHE A 488 -22.78 -12.08 -11.63
N ASP A 489 -24.08 -12.25 -11.58
CA ASP A 489 -25.02 -11.79 -12.59
C ASP A 489 -26.01 -10.84 -11.91
N PHE A 490 -26.43 -9.79 -12.64
CA PHE A 490 -27.36 -8.80 -12.12
C PHE A 490 -28.66 -9.41 -11.61
N THR A 491 -29.09 -10.58 -12.09
CA THR A 491 -30.27 -11.31 -11.62
C THR A 491 -30.15 -11.69 -10.14
N ASP A 492 -29.03 -12.32 -9.76
CA ASP A 492 -28.80 -12.74 -8.37
C ASP A 492 -28.55 -11.53 -7.46
N VAL A 493 -27.80 -10.53 -7.95
CA VAL A 493 -27.58 -9.28 -7.23
C VAL A 493 -28.90 -8.54 -7.00
N ASP A 494 -29.74 -8.44 -8.02
CA ASP A 494 -31.06 -7.79 -7.97
C ASP A 494 -31.99 -8.48 -6.97
N GLN A 495 -32.05 -9.82 -7.02
CA GLN A 495 -32.89 -10.59 -6.10
C GLN A 495 -32.43 -10.43 -4.65
N ASN A 496 -31.13 -10.55 -4.38
CA ASN A 496 -30.57 -10.39 -3.05
C ASN A 496 -30.78 -8.96 -2.53
N PHE A 497 -30.53 -7.95 -3.36
CA PHE A 497 -30.74 -6.55 -2.96
C PHE A 497 -32.20 -6.26 -2.63
N THR A 498 -33.13 -6.79 -3.43
CA THR A 498 -34.57 -6.65 -3.19
C THR A 498 -34.98 -7.23 -1.82
N GLN A 499 -34.41 -8.38 -1.45
CA GLN A 499 -34.67 -9.00 -0.15
C GLN A 499 -34.06 -8.18 1.00
N SER A 500 -32.82 -7.73 0.85
CA SER A 500 -32.08 -7.01 1.89
C SER A 500 -32.54 -5.56 2.09
N LEU A 501 -33.21 -4.93 1.12
CA LEU A 501 -33.73 -3.56 1.27
C LEU A 501 -34.61 -3.41 2.52
N THR A 502 -35.47 -4.41 2.79
CA THR A 502 -36.33 -4.39 3.98
C THR A 502 -35.52 -4.54 5.28
N GLU A 503 -34.44 -5.33 5.24
CA GLU A 503 -33.55 -5.56 6.38
C GLU A 503 -32.69 -4.31 6.71
N MET A 504 -32.40 -3.49 5.70
CA MET A 504 -31.71 -2.21 5.88
C MET A 504 -32.62 -1.10 6.40
N GLY A 505 -33.95 -1.25 6.29
CA GLY A 505 -34.92 -0.21 6.70
C GLY A 505 -34.98 1.02 5.78
N ILE A 506 -34.25 1.01 4.66
CA ILE A 506 -34.17 2.12 3.71
C ILE A 506 -35.44 2.13 2.82
N PRO A 507 -36.22 3.23 2.74
CA PRO A 507 -37.46 3.28 1.98
C PRO A 507 -37.27 3.03 0.48
N GLY A 508 -36.28 3.68 -0.14
CA GLY A 508 -36.00 3.52 -1.55
C GLY A 508 -34.56 3.83 -1.94
N VAL A 509 -34.08 3.10 -2.94
CA VAL A 509 -32.74 3.24 -3.51
C VAL A 509 -32.83 3.16 -5.03
N ALA A 510 -32.15 4.06 -5.74
CA ALA A 510 -31.92 3.97 -7.17
C ALA A 510 -30.46 3.61 -7.43
N VAL A 511 -30.21 2.63 -8.31
CA VAL A 511 -28.86 2.15 -8.66
C VAL A 511 -28.69 2.17 -10.17
N ALA A 512 -27.53 2.65 -10.63
CA ALA A 512 -27.04 2.54 -11.99
C ALA A 512 -25.61 1.97 -11.99
N VAL A 513 -25.31 1.08 -12.93
CA VAL A 513 -23.97 0.50 -13.13
C VAL A 513 -23.49 0.81 -14.54
N ILE A 514 -22.26 1.30 -14.62
CA ILE A 514 -21.59 1.70 -15.86
C ILE A 514 -20.51 0.69 -16.17
N LYS A 515 -20.39 0.30 -17.43
CA LYS A 515 -19.27 -0.48 -17.96
C LYS A 515 -18.93 0.01 -19.36
N ASP A 516 -17.63 0.20 -19.63
CA ASP A 516 -17.14 0.65 -20.94
C ASP A 516 -17.84 1.90 -21.47
N GLY A 517 -18.20 2.80 -20.53
CA GLY A 517 -18.89 4.06 -20.78
C GLY A 517 -20.32 3.91 -21.29
N GLN A 518 -20.99 2.81 -20.93
CA GLN A 518 -22.42 2.60 -21.14
C GLN A 518 -23.07 2.20 -19.82
N VAL A 519 -24.34 2.56 -19.66
CA VAL A 519 -25.16 2.03 -18.56
C VAL A 519 -25.57 0.60 -18.91
N ILE A 520 -25.14 -0.36 -18.09
CA ILE A 520 -25.43 -1.79 -18.28
C ILE A 520 -26.49 -2.32 -17.30
N PHE A 521 -26.80 -1.56 -16.25
CA PHE A 521 -27.86 -1.85 -15.31
C PHE A 521 -28.43 -0.56 -14.72
N GLU A 522 -29.76 -0.48 -14.60
CA GLU A 522 -30.47 0.60 -13.93
C GLU A 522 -31.73 0.06 -13.28
N LYS A 523 -31.92 0.33 -11.98
CA LYS A 523 -33.16 -0.02 -11.28
C LYS A 523 -33.42 0.84 -10.04
N GLY A 524 -34.69 1.16 -9.83
CA GLY A 524 -35.21 1.69 -8.57
C GLY A 524 -35.80 0.59 -7.70
N TYR A 525 -35.55 0.68 -6.41
CA TYR A 525 -35.95 -0.28 -5.37
C TYR A 525 -36.77 0.44 -4.31
N GLY A 526 -37.83 -0.22 -3.82
CA GLY A 526 -38.69 0.35 -2.78
C GLY A 526 -39.52 1.52 -3.28
N VAL A 527 -39.69 2.52 -2.41
CA VAL A 527 -40.58 3.67 -2.62
C VAL A 527 -39.82 4.99 -2.47
N SER A 528 -40.17 5.96 -3.32
CA SER A 528 -39.68 7.33 -3.20
C SER A 528 -40.42 8.14 -2.14
N ASP A 529 -41.65 7.72 -1.81
CA ASP A 529 -42.53 8.40 -0.87
C ASP A 529 -43.37 7.36 -0.09
N LEU A 530 -43.23 7.36 1.23
CA LEU A 530 -43.92 6.47 2.15
C LEU A 530 -45.41 6.78 2.30
N GLU A 531 -45.84 8.04 2.09
CA GLU A 531 -47.24 8.44 2.21
C GLU A 531 -48.04 8.02 0.97
N THR A 532 -47.51 8.28 -0.22
CA THR A 532 -48.18 7.99 -1.49
C THR A 532 -47.87 6.58 -2.00
N ASN A 533 -46.86 5.92 -1.44
CA ASN A 533 -46.33 4.62 -1.89
C ASN A 533 -45.91 4.66 -3.37
N GLN A 534 -45.40 5.81 -3.82
CA GLN A 534 -44.83 5.99 -5.15
C GLN A 534 -43.54 5.18 -5.27
N ALA A 535 -43.40 4.43 -6.36
CA ALA A 535 -42.22 3.61 -6.58
C ALA A 535 -40.97 4.47 -6.83
N MET A 536 -39.84 4.08 -6.24
CA MET A 536 -38.54 4.65 -6.56
C MET A 536 -38.15 4.26 -7.99
N THR A 537 -37.57 5.19 -8.74
CA THR A 537 -37.05 4.96 -10.10
C THR A 537 -35.65 5.55 -10.24
N VAL A 538 -34.89 5.14 -11.26
CA VAL A 538 -33.59 5.75 -11.57
C VAL A 538 -33.68 7.21 -12.04
N HIS A 539 -34.88 7.70 -12.32
CA HIS A 539 -35.17 9.09 -12.70
C HIS A 539 -35.80 9.89 -11.55
N THR A 540 -35.97 9.31 -10.36
CA THR A 540 -36.51 10.01 -9.20
C THR A 540 -35.49 11.00 -8.66
N PRO A 541 -35.78 12.31 -8.61
CA PRO A 541 -34.82 13.31 -8.13
C PRO A 541 -34.67 13.27 -6.61
N LEU A 542 -33.43 13.37 -6.15
CA LEU A 542 -33.03 13.45 -4.75
C LEU A 542 -31.95 14.52 -4.60
N ASN A 543 -31.83 15.11 -3.42
CA ASN A 543 -30.62 15.85 -3.05
C ASN A 543 -29.45 14.85 -3.03
N VAL A 544 -28.29 15.21 -3.59
CA VAL A 544 -27.15 14.29 -3.72
C VAL A 544 -26.02 14.57 -2.73
N GLY A 545 -26.27 15.46 -1.77
CA GLY A 545 -25.31 15.93 -0.78
C GLY A 545 -23.99 16.32 -1.44
N SER A 546 -22.89 15.96 -0.77
CA SER A 546 -21.54 16.36 -1.17
C SER A 546 -21.07 15.92 -2.56
N THR A 547 -21.76 15.00 -3.25
CA THR A 547 -21.55 14.74 -4.69
C THR A 547 -21.64 16.02 -5.53
N SER A 548 -22.38 17.01 -5.05
CA SER A 548 -22.47 18.37 -5.59
C SER A 548 -21.09 19.02 -5.81
N LYS A 549 -20.11 18.75 -4.95
CA LYS A 549 -18.76 19.32 -5.04
C LYS A 549 -18.02 18.85 -6.30
N ALA A 550 -18.09 17.56 -6.62
CA ALA A 550 -17.48 17.02 -7.84
C ALA A 550 -18.14 17.58 -9.11
N VAL A 551 -19.47 17.76 -9.09
CA VAL A 551 -20.22 18.41 -10.17
C VAL A 551 -19.82 19.88 -10.32
N MET A 552 -19.79 20.64 -9.22
CA MET A 552 -19.30 22.02 -9.19
C MET A 552 -17.87 22.09 -9.70
N GLY A 553 -16.99 21.20 -9.24
CA GLY A 553 -15.59 21.13 -9.64
C GLY A 553 -15.41 20.96 -11.14
N THR A 554 -16.30 20.19 -11.78
CA THR A 554 -16.33 20.06 -13.25
C THR A 554 -16.74 21.38 -13.92
N GLY A 555 -17.73 22.09 -13.38
CA GLY A 555 -18.09 23.44 -13.84
C GLY A 555 -16.95 24.45 -13.67
N LEU A 556 -16.19 24.37 -12.57
CA LEU A 556 -14.99 25.19 -12.36
C LEU A 556 -13.91 24.84 -13.38
N MET A 557 -13.71 23.55 -13.69
CA MET A 557 -12.76 23.12 -14.70
C MET A 557 -13.12 23.63 -16.09
N GLN A 558 -14.41 23.75 -16.45
CA GLN A 558 -14.82 24.40 -17.71
C GLN A 558 -14.36 25.86 -17.78
N LEU A 559 -14.42 26.59 -16.66
CA LEU A 559 -13.95 27.98 -16.59
C LEU A 559 -12.42 28.08 -16.63
N ILE A 560 -11.70 27.10 -16.07
CA ILE A 560 -10.24 27.00 -16.14
C ILE A 560 -9.80 26.71 -17.58
N GLU A 561 -10.45 25.75 -18.26
CA GLU A 561 -10.18 25.43 -19.67
C GLU A 561 -10.39 26.64 -20.59
N GLN A 562 -11.41 27.45 -20.29
CA GLN A 562 -11.68 28.72 -20.99
C GLN A 562 -10.66 29.83 -20.67
N GLY A 563 -9.72 29.60 -19.77
CA GLY A 563 -8.74 30.59 -19.30
C GLY A 563 -9.35 31.72 -18.47
N ARG A 564 -10.54 31.50 -17.90
CA ARG A 564 -11.28 32.51 -17.11
C ARG A 564 -11.02 32.37 -15.62
N LEU A 565 -10.61 31.20 -15.16
CA LEU A 565 -10.38 30.89 -13.74
C LEU A 565 -8.97 30.34 -13.55
N ASN A 566 -8.35 30.69 -12.42
CA ASN A 566 -7.08 30.12 -11.97
C ASN A 566 -7.24 29.70 -10.50
N LEU A 567 -6.90 28.44 -10.17
CA LEU A 567 -6.97 27.91 -8.82
C LEU A 567 -6.04 28.65 -7.85
N ASP A 568 -4.92 29.19 -8.32
CA ASP A 568 -3.98 29.90 -7.47
C ASP A 568 -4.35 31.37 -7.23
N THR A 569 -5.55 31.80 -7.67
CA THR A 569 -6.05 33.15 -7.41
C THR A 569 -6.26 33.33 -5.90
N PRO A 570 -5.64 34.36 -5.27
CA PRO A 570 -5.87 34.69 -3.87
C PRO A 570 -7.33 35.06 -3.60
N LEU A 571 -7.85 34.70 -2.42
CA LEU A 571 -9.22 35.06 -2.03
C LEU A 571 -9.44 36.58 -1.96
N SER A 572 -8.39 37.35 -1.65
CA SER A 572 -8.41 38.82 -1.68
C SER A 572 -8.63 39.40 -3.09
N GLU A 573 -8.40 38.63 -4.15
CA GLU A 573 -8.60 39.02 -5.55
C GLU A 573 -9.93 38.52 -6.13
N MET A 574 -10.74 37.76 -5.37
CA MET A 574 -12.00 37.17 -5.81
C MET A 574 -13.19 38.14 -5.87
N ASN A 575 -12.99 39.42 -5.55
CA ASN A 575 -14.04 40.45 -5.58
C ASN A 575 -15.24 40.12 -4.66
N LEU A 576 -14.96 39.50 -3.51
CA LEU A 576 -15.94 39.27 -2.45
C LEU A 576 -16.38 40.60 -1.80
N PRO A 577 -17.63 40.73 -1.33
CA PRO A 577 -18.10 41.93 -0.63
C PRO A 577 -17.55 42.07 0.80
N PHE A 578 -16.70 41.14 1.24
CA PHE A 578 -15.98 41.12 2.50
C PHE A 578 -14.60 40.49 2.30
N GLU A 579 -13.69 40.71 3.24
CA GLU A 579 -12.34 40.13 3.20
C GLU A 579 -12.27 38.90 4.11
N VAL A 580 -11.91 37.75 3.56
CA VAL A 580 -11.65 36.54 4.35
C VAL A 580 -10.19 36.58 4.79
N VAL A 581 -9.97 36.64 6.10
CA VAL A 581 -8.63 36.71 6.70
C VAL A 581 -8.36 35.43 7.46
N HIS A 582 -7.42 34.62 6.97
CA HIS A 582 -6.92 33.47 7.71
C HIS A 582 -6.06 33.96 8.90
N PRO A 583 -6.24 33.45 10.14
CA PRO A 583 -5.52 33.94 11.32
C PRO A 583 -4.00 33.78 11.22
N ASN A 584 -3.52 32.68 10.63
CA ASN A 584 -2.13 32.50 10.25
C ASN A 584 -1.87 33.08 8.85
N ALA A 585 -0.99 34.07 8.75
CA ALA A 585 -0.65 34.79 7.52
C ALA A 585 0.65 34.31 6.83
N GLU A 586 1.21 33.17 7.23
CA GLU A 586 2.42 32.60 6.62
C GLU A 586 2.20 32.18 5.15
N GLN A 587 0.99 31.74 4.81
CA GLN A 587 0.57 31.44 3.45
C GLN A 587 -0.66 32.24 3.03
N THR A 588 -0.73 32.58 1.74
CA THR A 588 -1.89 33.27 1.18
C THR A 588 -3.00 32.26 0.89
N LEU A 589 -4.22 32.51 1.37
CA LEU A 589 -5.37 31.66 1.09
C LEU A 589 -5.85 31.83 -0.37
N THR A 590 -5.92 30.72 -1.12
CA THR A 590 -6.28 30.69 -2.55
C THR A 590 -7.50 29.81 -2.82
N LEU A 591 -8.05 29.87 -4.03
CA LEU A 591 -9.11 28.95 -4.46
C LEU A 591 -8.67 27.49 -4.42
N ARG A 592 -7.40 27.19 -4.74
CA ARG A 592 -6.82 25.85 -4.65
C ARG A 592 -7.00 25.27 -3.26
N HIS A 593 -6.77 26.07 -2.22
CA HIS A 593 -6.95 25.61 -0.85
C HIS A 593 -8.41 25.30 -0.50
N LEU A 594 -9.38 26.02 -1.08
CA LEU A 594 -10.80 25.72 -0.90
C LEU A 594 -11.19 24.41 -1.60
N VAL A 595 -10.78 24.23 -2.87
CA VAL A 595 -11.19 23.06 -3.69
C VAL A 595 -10.46 21.75 -3.36
N THR A 596 -9.42 21.84 -2.51
CA THR A 596 -8.65 20.68 -2.02
C THR A 596 -8.82 20.44 -0.53
N HIS A 597 -9.75 21.15 0.13
CA HIS A 597 -9.96 21.03 1.58
C HIS A 597 -8.69 21.29 2.42
N THR A 598 -7.81 22.18 1.95
CA THR A 598 -6.58 22.58 2.67
C THR A 598 -6.61 24.04 3.14
N SER A 599 -7.77 24.69 3.08
CA SER A 599 -7.95 26.10 3.48
C SER A 599 -7.74 26.38 4.96
N GLY A 600 -7.80 25.35 5.80
CA GLY A 600 -7.88 25.50 7.24
C GLY A 600 -9.27 25.93 7.74
N ILE A 601 -10.23 26.25 6.87
CA ILE A 601 -11.62 26.49 7.27
C ILE A 601 -12.24 25.17 7.73
N ALA A 602 -12.92 25.17 8.87
CA ALA A 602 -13.51 23.99 9.48
C ALA A 602 -15.03 24.13 9.64
N ASP A 603 -15.74 23.01 9.55
CA ASP A 603 -17.18 22.95 9.75
C ASP A 603 -17.48 22.78 11.24
N THR A 604 -17.94 23.86 11.87
CA THR A 604 -18.39 23.88 13.26
C THR A 604 -19.86 23.46 13.41
N VAL A 605 -20.33 23.26 14.65
CA VAL A 605 -21.77 23.04 14.94
C VAL A 605 -22.67 24.13 14.32
N GLN A 606 -22.17 25.36 14.21
CA GLN A 606 -22.94 26.47 13.63
C GLN A 606 -23.18 26.31 12.12
N TYR A 607 -22.33 25.56 11.40
CA TYR A 607 -22.58 25.18 10.02
C TYR A 607 -23.83 24.31 9.92
N ASN A 608 -23.95 23.24 10.73
CA ASN A 608 -25.16 22.39 10.75
C ASN A 608 -26.41 23.21 11.10
N CYS A 609 -26.31 24.14 12.06
CA CYS A 609 -27.42 25.01 12.41
C CYS A 609 -27.85 25.99 11.29
N SER A 610 -27.06 26.12 10.22
CA SER A 610 -27.37 26.96 9.05
C SER A 610 -28.36 26.34 8.07
N TYR A 611 -28.62 25.03 8.17
CA TYR A 611 -29.66 24.36 7.40
C TYR A 611 -31.02 24.93 7.81
N TYR A 612 -31.80 25.40 6.83
CA TYR A 612 -33.12 25.98 7.05
C TYR A 612 -34.20 25.22 6.29
N ILE A 613 -35.39 25.15 6.87
CA ILE A 613 -36.58 24.64 6.19
C ILE A 613 -36.88 25.56 5.01
N HIS A 614 -36.91 25.00 3.81
CA HIS A 614 -37.02 25.73 2.55
C HIS A 614 -38.25 26.66 2.55
N GLY A 615 -38.06 27.88 2.05
CA GLY A 615 -39.08 28.93 2.06
C GLY A 615 -39.32 29.60 3.44
N THR A 616 -38.54 29.23 4.45
CA THR A 616 -38.55 29.84 5.80
C THR A 616 -37.13 30.21 6.23
N ASN A 617 -37.00 30.78 7.44
CA ASN A 617 -35.70 30.97 8.10
C ASN A 617 -35.56 30.10 9.36
N LEU A 618 -36.41 29.08 9.52
CA LEU A 618 -36.36 28.18 10.67
C LEU A 618 -35.23 27.18 10.49
N SER A 619 -34.36 27.03 11.50
CA SER A 619 -33.26 26.06 11.45
C SER A 619 -33.81 24.63 11.49
N LEU A 620 -33.45 23.82 10.50
CA LEU A 620 -33.84 22.40 10.41
C LEU A 620 -33.40 21.63 11.65
N TYR A 621 -32.13 21.80 12.06
CA TYR A 621 -31.57 21.12 13.23
C TYR A 621 -32.21 21.59 14.54
N ALA A 622 -32.55 22.88 14.67
CA ALA A 622 -33.27 23.35 15.85
C ALA A 622 -34.68 22.74 15.94
N GLN A 623 -35.39 22.60 14.82
CA GLN A 623 -36.68 21.91 14.78
C GLN A 623 -36.53 20.40 15.08
N GLY A 624 -35.39 19.81 14.72
CA GLY A 624 -35.00 18.44 15.09
C GLY A 624 -34.57 18.25 16.55
N GLY A 625 -34.62 19.31 17.39
CA GLY A 625 -34.32 19.23 18.82
C GLY A 625 -32.85 19.44 19.19
N HIS A 626 -32.01 19.93 18.27
CA HIS A 626 -30.60 20.18 18.54
C HIS A 626 -30.41 21.46 19.38
N GLU A 627 -30.18 21.31 20.69
CA GLU A 627 -30.18 22.42 21.66
C GLU A 627 -29.15 23.53 21.39
N ALA A 628 -28.09 23.22 20.63
CA ALA A 628 -27.06 24.18 20.26
C ALA A 628 -27.49 25.14 19.13
N CYS A 629 -28.58 24.83 18.42
CA CYS A 629 -29.07 25.61 17.29
C CYS A 629 -30.18 26.58 17.71
N GLU A 630 -30.08 27.82 17.24
CA GLU A 630 -31.16 28.80 17.42
C GLU A 630 -32.35 28.47 16.51
N GLU A 631 -33.57 28.80 16.94
CA GLU A 631 -34.81 28.51 16.18
C GLU A 631 -34.78 29.07 14.74
N THR A 632 -34.10 30.21 14.55
CA THR A 632 -33.98 30.86 13.24
C THR A 632 -32.53 31.02 12.83
N THR A 633 -32.26 30.87 11.53
CA THR A 633 -30.91 30.95 10.96
C THR A 633 -30.83 31.93 9.79
N ILE A 634 -29.62 32.21 9.33
CA ILE A 634 -29.35 33.08 8.18
C ILE A 634 -29.54 32.25 6.90
N THR A 635 -30.26 32.81 5.92
CA THR A 635 -30.53 32.12 4.64
C THR A 635 -29.78 32.75 3.45
N ASP A 636 -29.25 33.97 3.60
CA ASP A 636 -28.46 34.65 2.57
C ASP A 636 -26.98 34.24 2.66
N SER A 637 -26.38 33.81 1.55
CA SER A 637 -24.98 33.35 1.50
C SER A 637 -23.99 34.44 1.93
N THR A 638 -24.21 35.70 1.54
CA THR A 638 -23.30 36.80 1.90
C THR A 638 -23.34 37.06 3.40
N GLU A 639 -24.54 37.16 3.96
CA GLU A 639 -24.74 37.36 5.39
C GLU A 639 -24.17 36.17 6.20
N PHE A 640 -24.35 34.94 5.71
CA PHE A 640 -23.81 33.75 6.35
C PHE A 640 -22.28 33.76 6.40
N PHE A 641 -21.59 33.94 5.26
CA PHE A 641 -20.12 33.93 5.25
C PHE A 641 -19.54 35.06 6.10
N GLN A 642 -20.18 36.24 6.12
CA GLN A 642 -19.78 37.32 7.03
C GLN A 642 -19.99 36.94 8.49
N ALA A 643 -21.12 36.33 8.81
CA ALA A 643 -21.42 35.88 10.17
C ALA A 643 -20.50 34.74 10.64
N TYR A 644 -20.00 33.91 9.72
CA TYR A 644 -19.23 32.71 10.03
C TYR A 644 -17.72 32.96 10.05
N LEU A 645 -17.19 33.70 9.06
CA LEU A 645 -15.74 33.83 8.84
C LEU A 645 -15.13 35.11 9.44
N LEU A 646 -15.94 36.10 9.81
CA LEU A 646 -15.43 37.37 10.33
C LEU A 646 -15.50 37.43 11.85
N GLU A 647 -14.42 37.89 12.47
CA GLU A 647 -14.34 38.09 13.92
C GLU A 647 -15.52 38.95 14.42
N GLY A 648 -16.23 38.44 15.43
CA GLY A 648 -17.44 39.09 15.97
C GLY A 648 -18.73 38.85 15.17
N GLY A 649 -18.67 38.07 14.10
CA GLY A 649 -19.84 37.54 13.39
C GLY A 649 -20.69 36.62 14.28
N ARG A 650 -21.97 36.45 13.93
CA ARG A 650 -22.94 35.68 14.73
C ARG A 650 -22.53 34.21 14.94
N TYR A 651 -21.88 33.60 13.95
CA TYR A 651 -21.48 32.20 13.95
C TYR A 651 -19.97 32.00 14.09
N TYR A 652 -19.20 33.08 14.22
CA TYR A 652 -17.76 33.03 14.37
C TYR A 652 -17.36 32.46 15.73
N SER A 653 -16.43 31.51 15.71
CA SER A 653 -15.66 31.05 16.86
C SER A 653 -14.21 30.80 16.43
N ASP A 654 -13.28 30.63 17.38
CA ASP A 654 -11.88 30.32 17.02
C ASP A 654 -11.77 28.97 16.27
N ASP A 655 -12.74 28.07 16.45
CA ASP A 655 -12.78 26.75 15.83
C ASP A 655 -13.23 26.77 14.36
N VAL A 656 -13.63 27.92 13.80
CA VAL A 656 -13.89 28.03 12.34
C VAL A 656 -12.61 27.87 11.51
N PHE A 657 -11.45 27.96 12.16
CA PHE A 657 -10.16 27.59 11.58
C PHE A 657 -9.53 26.44 12.36
N VAL A 658 -9.01 25.43 11.65
CA VAL A 658 -8.32 24.27 12.22
C VAL A 658 -7.23 24.71 13.19
N ALA A 659 -7.15 24.02 14.33
CA ALA A 659 -6.21 24.33 15.42
C ALA A 659 -6.24 25.83 15.82
N GLN A 660 -7.44 26.42 15.85
CA GLN A 660 -7.66 27.83 16.18
C GLN A 660 -6.89 28.79 15.26
N GLY A 661 -6.73 28.39 14.00
CA GLY A 661 -6.00 29.14 12.98
C GLY A 661 -4.49 29.20 13.20
N SER A 662 -3.91 28.36 14.05
CA SER A 662 -2.46 28.31 14.27
C SER A 662 -1.70 27.67 13.10
N VAL A 663 -2.36 26.82 12.32
CA VAL A 663 -1.78 26.14 11.16
C VAL A 663 -2.06 26.95 9.89
N PRO A 664 -1.08 27.20 9.01
CA PRO A 664 -1.33 27.95 7.78
C PRO A 664 -2.17 27.16 6.77
N ALA A 665 -2.92 27.87 5.93
CA ALA A 665 -3.57 27.28 4.76
C ALA A 665 -2.54 26.52 3.89
N GLY A 666 -2.97 25.44 3.26
CA GLY A 666 -2.11 24.57 2.46
C GLY A 666 -1.23 23.61 3.28
N SER A 667 -1.42 23.50 4.59
CA SER A 667 -0.56 22.67 5.45
C SER A 667 -1.23 21.40 5.99
N VAL A 668 -2.56 21.40 6.09
CA VAL A 668 -3.34 20.25 6.59
C VAL A 668 -4.61 20.09 5.78
N HIS A 669 -5.00 18.84 5.53
CA HIS A 669 -6.28 18.53 4.92
C HIS A 669 -7.35 18.44 6.00
N ASN A 670 -8.40 19.24 5.87
CA ASN A 670 -9.59 19.19 6.71
C ASN A 670 -10.81 19.41 5.82
N TYR A 671 -11.61 18.36 5.66
CA TYR A 671 -12.85 18.43 4.88
C TYR A 671 -13.71 19.60 5.37
N SER A 672 -14.20 20.42 4.43
CA SER A 672 -15.03 21.58 4.77
C SER A 672 -16.06 21.88 3.69
N ASN A 673 -17.32 21.82 4.12
CA ASN A 673 -18.49 22.26 3.38
C ASN A 673 -18.49 23.79 3.24
N VAL A 674 -18.20 24.52 4.32
CA VAL A 674 -18.11 26.00 4.27
C VAL A 674 -17.06 26.46 3.25
N GLY A 675 -15.89 25.83 3.24
CA GLY A 675 -14.84 26.10 2.25
C GLY A 675 -15.29 25.80 0.81
N ALA A 676 -16.01 24.69 0.60
CA ALA A 676 -16.53 24.34 -0.71
C ALA A 676 -17.63 25.31 -1.20
N GLY A 677 -18.58 25.65 -0.32
CA GLY A 677 -19.62 26.65 -0.61
C GLY A 677 -19.01 28.01 -0.93
N LEU A 678 -17.98 28.41 -0.19
CA LEU A 678 -17.22 29.65 -0.44
C LEU A 678 -16.51 29.62 -1.79
N ALA A 679 -16.04 28.46 -2.27
CA ALA A 679 -15.39 28.34 -3.58
C ALA A 679 -16.36 28.70 -4.71
N GLY A 680 -17.57 28.11 -4.70
CA GLY A 680 -18.61 28.43 -5.69
C GLY A 680 -19.01 29.90 -5.65
N TYR A 681 -19.26 30.42 -4.44
CA TYR A 681 -19.61 31.83 -4.21
C TYR A 681 -18.50 32.79 -4.69
N ALA A 682 -17.23 32.52 -4.36
CA ALA A 682 -16.10 33.35 -4.76
C ALA A 682 -15.93 33.40 -6.29
N VAL A 683 -16.17 32.28 -6.99
CA VAL A 683 -16.09 32.22 -8.45
C VAL A 683 -17.21 33.03 -9.12
N GLU A 684 -18.44 32.97 -8.60
CA GLU A 684 -19.55 33.81 -9.08
C GLU A 684 -19.20 35.31 -8.95
N HIS A 685 -18.60 35.71 -7.83
CA HIS A 685 -18.17 37.09 -7.56
C HIS A 685 -16.99 37.56 -8.42
N LEU A 686 -15.99 36.70 -8.60
CA LEU A 686 -14.82 36.99 -9.44
C LEU A 686 -15.24 37.25 -10.89
N LEU A 687 -16.11 36.39 -11.42
CA LEU A 687 -16.48 36.41 -12.83
C LEU A 687 -17.75 37.20 -13.13
N ASN A 688 -18.50 37.60 -12.09
CA ASN A 688 -19.81 38.24 -12.18
C ASN A 688 -20.76 37.44 -13.08
N ILE A 689 -20.89 36.14 -12.78
CA ILE A 689 -21.77 35.17 -13.46
C ILE A 689 -22.62 34.42 -12.44
N SER A 690 -23.71 33.78 -12.91
CA SER A 690 -24.30 32.65 -12.18
C SER A 690 -23.60 31.35 -12.59
N LEU A 691 -22.94 30.71 -11.64
CA LEU A 691 -22.30 29.41 -11.83
C LEU A 691 -23.36 28.31 -12.01
N VAL A 692 -24.52 28.45 -11.35
CA VAL A 692 -25.71 27.61 -11.56
C VAL A 692 -26.18 27.66 -13.02
N GLU A 693 -26.42 28.85 -13.57
CA GLU A 693 -26.83 28.98 -14.98
C GLU A 693 -25.74 28.51 -15.94
N HIS A 694 -24.47 28.73 -15.60
CA HIS A 694 -23.34 28.25 -16.39
C HIS A 694 -23.35 26.73 -16.51
N MET A 695 -23.46 25.99 -15.40
CA MET A 695 -23.52 24.52 -15.41
C MET A 695 -24.79 24.01 -16.07
N GLN A 696 -25.94 24.65 -15.86
CA GLN A 696 -27.17 24.25 -16.55
C GLN A 696 -27.01 24.27 -18.08
N GLN A 697 -26.37 25.31 -18.62
CA GLN A 697 -26.22 25.52 -20.06
C GLN A 697 -25.07 24.72 -20.68
N ASN A 698 -23.97 24.56 -19.96
CA ASN A 698 -22.71 24.04 -20.51
C ASN A 698 -22.34 22.64 -20.00
N LEU A 699 -23.04 22.12 -18.99
CA LEU A 699 -22.81 20.80 -18.42
C LEU A 699 -24.09 19.95 -18.45
N PHE A 700 -25.16 20.36 -17.77
CA PHE A 700 -26.37 19.53 -17.60
C PHE A 700 -27.15 19.36 -18.90
N ALA A 701 -27.49 20.45 -19.60
CA ALA A 701 -28.23 20.37 -20.85
C ALA A 701 -27.47 19.61 -21.96
N PRO A 702 -26.16 19.85 -22.20
CA PRO A 702 -25.38 19.07 -23.16
C PRO A 702 -25.30 17.58 -22.84
N LEU A 703 -25.19 17.22 -21.56
CA LEU A 703 -25.17 15.82 -21.13
C LEU A 703 -26.58 15.20 -21.02
N GLY A 704 -27.64 15.96 -21.24
CA GLY A 704 -29.02 15.46 -21.14
C GLY A 704 -29.47 15.16 -19.72
N MET A 705 -28.87 15.81 -18.72
CA MET A 705 -29.22 15.69 -17.30
C MET A 705 -30.44 16.56 -16.97
N GLN A 706 -31.62 16.11 -17.42
CA GLN A 706 -32.86 16.92 -17.40
C GLN A 706 -33.51 17.04 -16.03
N ASN A 707 -33.12 16.20 -15.07
CA ASN A 707 -33.65 16.17 -13.71
C ASN A 707 -32.59 16.64 -12.71
N THR A 708 -31.63 17.45 -13.18
CA THR A 708 -30.52 17.95 -12.37
C THR A 708 -30.60 19.46 -12.22
N HIS A 709 -30.84 19.93 -11.00
CA HIS A 709 -31.03 21.35 -10.67
C HIS A 709 -30.50 21.67 -9.27
N TRP A 710 -29.88 22.84 -9.09
CA TRP A 710 -29.48 23.33 -7.76
C TRP A 710 -30.66 23.81 -6.92
N ASP A 711 -31.69 24.34 -7.57
CA ASP A 711 -32.96 24.70 -6.93
C ASP A 711 -34.00 23.64 -7.29
N TYR A 712 -34.42 22.84 -6.31
CA TYR A 712 -35.38 21.76 -6.52
C TYR A 712 -36.74 22.25 -7.05
N THR A 713 -37.09 23.53 -6.86
CA THR A 713 -38.35 24.09 -7.38
C THR A 713 -38.36 24.21 -8.91
N GLN A 714 -37.20 24.05 -9.55
CA GLN A 714 -37.06 23.99 -11.01
C GLN A 714 -37.32 22.59 -11.58
N LEU A 715 -37.41 21.56 -10.72
CA LEU A 715 -37.78 20.22 -11.15
C LEU A 715 -39.20 20.18 -11.71
N SER A 716 -39.44 19.24 -12.63
CA SER A 716 -40.76 19.07 -13.23
C SER A 716 -41.81 18.73 -12.17
N GLN A 717 -43.01 19.32 -12.28
CA GLN A 717 -44.15 18.93 -11.44
C GLN A 717 -44.57 17.47 -11.66
N ASP A 718 -44.25 16.91 -12.84
CA ASP A 718 -44.52 15.51 -13.16
C ASP A 718 -43.43 14.56 -12.60
N ASN A 719 -42.30 15.12 -12.14
CA ASN A 719 -41.19 14.39 -11.53
C ASN A 719 -40.56 15.23 -10.40
N PRO A 720 -41.29 15.46 -9.31
CA PRO A 720 -40.80 16.29 -8.21
C PRO A 720 -39.68 15.57 -7.45
N LYS A 721 -38.90 16.34 -6.68
CA LYS A 721 -37.96 15.79 -5.69
C LYS A 721 -38.70 14.83 -4.75
N ALA A 722 -38.09 13.68 -4.45
CA ALA A 722 -38.62 12.73 -3.51
C ALA A 722 -38.44 13.20 -2.05
N PRO A 723 -39.43 12.95 -1.17
CA PRO A 723 -39.27 13.07 0.27
C PRO A 723 -38.02 12.35 0.80
N GLN A 724 -37.44 12.92 1.84
CA GLN A 724 -36.23 12.43 2.50
C GLN A 724 -36.55 11.94 3.91
N TYR A 725 -35.82 10.94 4.39
CA TYR A 725 -36.12 10.26 5.65
C TYR A 725 -34.86 9.98 6.48
N THR A 726 -34.86 10.31 7.77
CA THR A 726 -33.80 9.90 8.71
C THR A 726 -34.27 8.71 9.52
N ILE A 727 -33.38 7.73 9.74
CA ILE A 727 -33.65 6.53 10.54
C ILE A 727 -32.90 6.66 11.87
N ASP A 728 -33.59 6.46 13.00
CA ASP A 728 -32.97 6.52 14.33
C ASP A 728 -32.38 5.17 14.80
N ASP A 729 -31.76 5.19 15.98
CA ASP A 729 -31.15 4.01 16.62
C ASP A 729 -32.14 2.86 16.88
N GLU A 730 -33.43 3.16 17.03
CA GLU A 730 -34.50 2.18 17.19
C GLU A 730 -35.01 1.62 15.85
N GLY A 731 -34.57 2.20 14.72
CA GLY A 731 -35.00 1.85 13.37
C GLY A 731 -36.32 2.52 12.95
N GLU A 732 -36.77 3.54 13.68
CA GLU A 732 -37.95 4.32 13.31
C GLU A 732 -37.61 5.35 12.24
N ILE A 733 -38.51 5.49 11.27
CA ILE A 733 -38.33 6.38 10.12
C ILE A 733 -38.99 7.74 10.41
N HIS A 734 -38.22 8.81 10.27
CA HIS A 734 -38.66 10.19 10.47
C HIS A 734 -38.58 10.96 9.15
N TYR A 735 -39.65 11.67 8.80
CA TYR A 735 -39.67 12.56 7.64
C TYR A 735 -38.78 13.79 7.88
N VAL A 736 -37.99 14.15 6.88
CA VAL A 736 -37.17 15.37 6.90
C VAL A 736 -37.91 16.45 6.13
N GLU A 737 -38.15 17.59 6.78
CA GLU A 737 -38.70 18.78 6.11
C GLU A 737 -37.76 19.23 4.99
N GLU A 738 -38.33 19.61 3.85
CA GLU A 738 -37.55 20.11 2.71
C GLU A 738 -36.69 21.30 3.14
N PHE A 739 -35.39 21.24 2.85
CA PHE A 739 -34.40 22.18 3.38
C PHE A 739 -33.46 22.71 2.30
N SER A 740 -32.70 23.74 2.67
CA SER A 740 -31.56 24.28 1.93
C SER A 740 -30.62 24.96 2.93
N TYR A 741 -29.47 25.46 2.48
CA TYR A 741 -28.49 26.16 3.33
C TYR A 741 -27.71 27.24 2.55
N PRO A 742 -27.17 28.26 3.24
CA PRO A 742 -26.51 29.39 2.57
C PRO A 742 -25.26 29.00 1.74
N THR A 743 -24.66 27.85 2.02
CA THR A 743 -23.48 27.30 1.34
C THR A 743 -23.85 26.29 0.23
N PHE A 744 -25.08 26.35 -0.30
CA PHE A 744 -25.73 25.35 -1.18
C PHE A 744 -24.86 24.68 -2.26
N PHE A 745 -23.80 25.33 -2.76
CA PHE A 745 -22.80 24.72 -3.65
C PHE A 745 -22.08 23.50 -3.07
N ASP A 746 -22.01 23.37 -1.74
CA ASP A 746 -21.34 22.25 -1.10
C ASP A 746 -22.17 20.95 -1.16
N GLY A 747 -23.49 21.00 -1.34
CA GLY A 747 -24.29 19.77 -1.28
C GLY A 747 -25.74 19.82 -1.76
N ASP A 748 -26.30 20.99 -2.11
CA ASP A 748 -27.75 21.13 -2.35
C ASP A 748 -28.17 20.81 -3.80
N LEU A 749 -27.30 20.17 -4.59
CA LEU A 749 -27.67 19.74 -5.93
C LEU A 749 -28.73 18.63 -5.84
N ASN A 750 -29.77 18.76 -6.65
CA ASN A 750 -30.77 17.71 -6.83
C ASN A 750 -30.51 17.02 -8.17
N SER A 751 -30.45 15.69 -8.18
CA SER A 751 -30.19 14.89 -9.39
C SER A 751 -30.83 13.50 -9.27
N THR A 752 -30.55 12.64 -10.23
CA THR A 752 -31.06 11.26 -10.32
C THR A 752 -29.90 10.31 -10.55
N ALA A 753 -30.08 9.02 -10.22
CA ALA A 753 -29.08 8.00 -10.51
C ALA A 753 -28.73 7.94 -12.00
N HIS A 754 -29.74 8.11 -12.88
CA HIS A 754 -29.56 8.14 -14.32
C HIS A 754 -28.74 9.36 -14.79
N ASP A 755 -29.06 10.55 -14.32
CA ASP A 755 -28.36 11.78 -14.71
C ASP A 755 -26.90 11.77 -14.22
N LEU A 756 -26.66 11.34 -12.98
CA LEU A 756 -25.30 11.19 -12.45
C LEU A 756 -24.52 10.08 -13.17
N ALA A 757 -25.18 9.00 -13.61
CA ALA A 757 -24.51 7.99 -14.43
C ALA A 757 -24.07 8.56 -15.78
N ARG A 758 -24.90 9.39 -16.43
CA ARG A 758 -24.52 10.11 -17.66
C ARG A 758 -23.34 11.06 -17.43
N PHE A 759 -23.35 11.79 -16.33
CA PHE A 759 -22.23 12.63 -15.92
C PHE A 759 -20.94 11.82 -15.75
N LEU A 760 -20.98 10.75 -14.97
CA LEU A 760 -19.83 9.89 -14.71
C LEU A 760 -19.30 9.20 -15.99
N ILE A 761 -20.19 8.82 -16.92
CA ILE A 761 -19.79 8.35 -18.26
C ILE A 761 -19.00 9.44 -18.99
N ALA A 762 -19.51 10.68 -19.01
CA ALA A 762 -18.80 11.78 -19.67
C ALA A 762 -17.40 12.00 -19.09
N ILE A 763 -17.25 11.96 -17.77
CA ILE A 763 -15.95 12.07 -17.10
C ILE A 763 -15.03 10.90 -17.47
N SER A 764 -15.52 9.66 -17.38
CA SER A 764 -14.74 8.46 -17.72
C SER A 764 -14.34 8.37 -19.20
N GLN A 765 -15.08 9.03 -20.10
CA GLN A 765 -14.79 9.12 -21.53
C GLN A 765 -14.06 10.40 -21.93
N GLY A 766 -13.26 10.99 -21.03
CA GLY A 766 -12.42 12.14 -21.35
C GLY A 766 -13.21 13.42 -21.65
N GLY A 767 -14.39 13.57 -21.03
CA GLY A 767 -15.23 14.76 -21.11
C GLY A 767 -16.28 14.70 -22.22
N THR A 768 -16.57 13.51 -22.77
CA THR A 768 -17.49 13.33 -23.92
C THR A 768 -18.57 12.28 -23.63
N LEU A 769 -19.81 12.57 -24.02
CA LEU A 769 -20.94 11.64 -24.00
C LEU A 769 -21.79 11.84 -25.26
N ASP A 770 -22.21 10.78 -25.94
CA ASP A 770 -23.10 10.85 -27.12
C ASP A 770 -22.60 11.79 -28.25
N ASN A 771 -21.27 11.90 -28.43
CA ASN A 771 -20.56 12.87 -29.29
C ASN A 771 -20.64 14.35 -28.84
N THR A 772 -21.14 14.61 -27.64
CA THR A 772 -21.14 15.92 -27.00
C THR A 772 -19.95 16.01 -26.05
N SER A 773 -19.02 16.92 -26.33
CA SER A 773 -17.89 17.21 -25.44
C SER A 773 -18.21 18.41 -24.55
N VAL A 774 -18.04 18.22 -23.24
CA VAL A 774 -18.20 19.27 -22.21
C VAL A 774 -16.87 19.73 -21.63
N LEU A 775 -15.82 18.91 -21.76
CA LEU A 775 -14.43 19.19 -21.42
C LEU A 775 -13.51 18.44 -22.39
N SER A 776 -12.27 18.91 -22.52
CA SER A 776 -11.19 18.16 -23.16
C SER A 776 -10.65 17.04 -22.26
N GLU A 777 -10.08 16.00 -22.87
CA GLU A 777 -9.41 14.91 -22.17
C GLU A 777 -8.28 15.42 -21.24
N GLN A 778 -7.54 16.44 -21.69
CA GLN A 778 -6.50 17.08 -20.87
C GLN A 778 -7.10 17.77 -19.63
N SER A 779 -8.24 18.43 -19.77
CA SER A 779 -8.91 19.07 -18.63
C SER A 779 -9.50 18.05 -17.66
N ILE A 780 -10.00 16.90 -18.13
CA ILE A 780 -10.37 15.79 -17.25
C ILE A 780 -9.15 15.26 -16.49
N ALA A 781 -8.05 14.97 -17.19
CA ALA A 781 -6.82 14.51 -16.55
C ALA A 781 -6.31 15.51 -15.49
N THR A 782 -6.38 16.82 -15.80
CA THR A 782 -5.99 17.88 -14.86
C THR A 782 -6.95 17.97 -13.67
N MET A 783 -8.25 17.82 -13.89
CA MET A 783 -9.26 17.88 -12.81
C MET A 783 -9.09 16.73 -11.81
N LEU A 784 -8.76 15.54 -12.30
CA LEU A 784 -8.62 14.33 -11.49
C LEU A 784 -7.20 14.16 -10.92
N SER A 785 -6.19 14.87 -11.43
CA SER A 785 -4.81 14.78 -10.91
C SER A 785 -4.67 15.47 -9.56
N VAL A 786 -3.68 15.03 -8.76
CA VAL A 786 -3.25 15.64 -7.50
C VAL A 786 -3.21 17.17 -7.63
N GLN A 787 -3.97 17.86 -6.78
CA GLN A 787 -4.01 19.33 -6.70
C GLN A 787 -3.33 19.88 -5.43
N THR A 788 -2.87 19.01 -4.54
CA THR A 788 -2.20 19.33 -3.27
C THR A 788 -1.28 18.19 -2.85
N ASP A 789 -0.10 18.50 -2.31
CA ASP A 789 0.83 17.52 -1.72
C ASP A 789 0.51 17.23 -0.24
N VAL A 790 -0.54 17.85 0.30
CA VAL A 790 -0.99 17.65 1.68
C VAL A 790 -1.68 16.28 1.80
N PRO A 791 -1.23 15.39 2.71
CA PRO A 791 -1.86 14.10 2.94
C PRO A 791 -3.35 14.21 3.30
N THR A 792 -4.19 13.29 2.82
CA THR A 792 -5.65 13.40 2.85
C THR A 792 -6.35 12.24 3.57
N TYR A 793 -7.35 12.57 4.41
CA TYR A 793 -7.76 11.69 5.53
C TYR A 793 -8.55 10.40 5.14
N TRP A 794 -8.86 10.13 3.88
CA TRP A 794 -9.58 8.90 3.48
C TRP A 794 -9.41 8.56 2.00
N MET A 795 -8.42 9.18 1.37
CA MET A 795 -8.26 9.21 -0.08
C MET A 795 -6.77 9.29 -0.38
N ASP A 796 -6.34 8.59 -1.41
CA ASP A 796 -4.95 8.53 -1.85
C ASP A 796 -4.56 9.85 -2.55
N THR A 797 -5.53 10.50 -3.18
CA THR A 797 -5.29 11.72 -3.97
C THR A 797 -6.51 12.63 -4.01
N GLN A 798 -6.28 13.92 -3.76
CA GLN A 798 -7.26 14.98 -3.91
C GLN A 798 -7.06 15.74 -5.23
N GLY A 799 -8.04 15.62 -6.12
CA GLY A 799 -8.23 16.43 -7.32
C GLY A 799 -9.01 17.72 -7.04
N LEU A 800 -9.61 18.31 -8.08
CA LEU A 800 -10.49 19.49 -7.94
C LEU A 800 -11.89 19.04 -7.49
N PHE A 801 -12.11 18.89 -6.17
CA PHE A 801 -13.30 18.26 -5.57
C PHE A 801 -13.61 16.82 -6.06
N TRP A 802 -12.66 16.18 -6.71
CA TRP A 802 -12.69 14.76 -7.02
C TRP A 802 -11.63 14.08 -6.17
N PHE A 803 -11.84 12.84 -5.75
CA PHE A 803 -10.83 12.12 -5.00
C PHE A 803 -10.67 10.68 -5.47
N TRP A 804 -9.48 10.14 -5.24
CA TRP A 804 -9.12 8.75 -5.48
C TRP A 804 -9.11 7.98 -4.17
N GLN A 805 -9.68 6.78 -4.15
CA GLN A 805 -9.56 5.81 -3.06
C GLN A 805 -9.10 4.50 -3.66
N GLY A 806 -7.79 4.23 -3.62
CA GLY A 806 -7.18 3.19 -4.44
C GLY A 806 -7.46 3.40 -5.93
N PRO A 807 -7.99 2.37 -6.62
CA PRO A 807 -8.27 2.45 -8.05
C PRO A 807 -9.59 3.16 -8.38
N PHE A 808 -10.30 3.69 -7.39
CA PHE A 808 -11.63 4.28 -7.56
C PHE A 808 -11.55 5.80 -7.53
N VAL A 809 -12.12 6.46 -8.54
CA VAL A 809 -12.27 7.91 -8.61
C VAL A 809 -13.75 8.30 -8.55
N GLY A 810 -14.08 9.29 -7.73
CA GLY A 810 -15.47 9.62 -7.50
C GLY A 810 -15.71 10.67 -6.42
N HIS A 811 -16.94 10.66 -5.92
CA HIS A 811 -17.36 11.39 -4.73
C HIS A 811 -18.60 10.73 -4.12
N ASP A 812 -18.66 10.70 -2.79
CA ASP A 812 -19.84 10.24 -2.03
C ASP A 812 -20.59 11.45 -1.45
N GLY A 813 -21.87 11.29 -1.14
CA GLY A 813 -22.73 12.36 -0.67
C GLY A 813 -23.60 11.93 0.50
N GLY A 814 -23.73 12.81 1.48
CA GLY A 814 -24.69 12.66 2.57
C GLY A 814 -25.21 14.04 2.95
N ASP A 815 -26.49 14.08 3.26
CA ASP A 815 -27.22 15.21 3.83
C ASP A 815 -28.42 14.62 4.60
N PRO A 816 -29.12 15.38 5.47
CA PRO A 816 -30.26 14.87 6.21
C PRO A 816 -31.29 14.17 5.29
N GLY A 817 -31.49 12.88 5.52
CA GLY A 817 -32.39 11.99 4.81
C GLY A 817 -31.94 11.55 3.42
N THR A 818 -30.66 11.66 3.06
CA THR A 818 -30.15 11.12 1.79
C THR A 818 -28.71 10.61 1.87
N HIS A 819 -28.41 9.65 1.00
CA HIS A 819 -27.07 9.13 0.79
C HIS A 819 -26.83 8.88 -0.71
N THR A 820 -25.66 9.27 -1.20
CA THR A 820 -25.24 9.10 -2.60
C THR A 820 -23.86 8.47 -2.65
N ILE A 821 -23.68 7.54 -3.59
CA ILE A 821 -22.37 7.00 -3.97
C ILE A 821 -22.21 7.22 -5.47
N MET A 822 -21.09 7.80 -5.89
CA MET A 822 -20.73 7.97 -7.30
C MET A 822 -19.25 7.67 -7.48
N THR A 823 -18.92 6.52 -8.04
CA THR A 823 -17.53 6.11 -8.19
C THR A 823 -17.29 5.27 -9.43
N TYR A 824 -16.08 5.38 -9.96
CA TYR A 824 -15.63 4.74 -11.19
C TYR A 824 -14.21 4.21 -11.03
N ASN A 825 -13.97 2.99 -11.50
CA ASN A 825 -12.64 2.44 -11.66
C ASN A 825 -12.23 2.54 -13.13
N PRO A 826 -11.23 3.37 -13.50
CA PRO A 826 -10.81 3.55 -14.89
C PRO A 826 -10.04 2.37 -15.46
N TYR A 827 -9.48 1.50 -14.61
CA TYR A 827 -8.73 0.32 -15.02
C TYR A 827 -9.67 -0.80 -15.46
N THR A 828 -10.70 -1.08 -14.66
CA THR A 828 -11.76 -2.05 -15.02
C THR A 828 -12.87 -1.42 -15.86
N LYS A 829 -12.82 -0.10 -16.06
CA LYS A 829 -13.83 0.72 -16.76
C LYS A 829 -15.24 0.55 -16.23
N THR A 830 -15.39 0.34 -14.93
CA THR A 830 -16.65 0.02 -14.28
C THR A 830 -16.98 1.06 -13.22
N GLY A 831 -18.23 1.54 -13.16
CA GLY A 831 -18.67 2.50 -12.15
C GLY A 831 -20.03 2.16 -11.56
N VAL A 832 -20.31 2.68 -10.37
CA VAL A 832 -21.60 2.55 -9.68
C VAL A 832 -22.06 3.93 -9.25
N VAL A 833 -23.33 4.22 -9.51
CA VAL A 833 -24.05 5.37 -8.99
C VAL A 833 -25.24 4.86 -8.21
N ALA A 834 -25.40 5.30 -6.96
CA ALA A 834 -26.54 4.94 -6.14
C ALA A 834 -27.02 6.12 -5.31
N LEU A 835 -28.34 6.31 -5.24
CA LEU A 835 -28.98 7.35 -4.44
C LEU A 835 -30.04 6.70 -3.56
N ALA A 836 -30.01 7.00 -2.26
CA ALA A 836 -31.00 6.58 -1.28
C ALA A 836 -31.77 7.79 -0.74
N ASN A 837 -33.08 7.63 -0.56
CA ASN A 837 -33.93 8.65 0.07
C ASN A 837 -34.00 8.51 1.59
N ALA A 838 -32.99 7.88 2.19
CA ALA A 838 -32.82 7.88 3.62
C ALA A 838 -31.36 7.83 4.03
N ASP A 839 -31.12 8.27 5.26
CA ASP A 839 -29.85 8.14 5.97
C ASP A 839 -30.10 7.64 7.40
N ASP A 840 -29.12 6.99 8.00
CA ASP A 840 -29.13 6.60 9.40
C ASP A 840 -27.89 7.13 10.14
N SER A 841 -27.26 8.17 9.59
CA SER A 841 -26.12 8.87 10.17
C SER A 841 -26.52 10.09 11.00
N THR A 842 -27.68 10.68 10.70
CA THR A 842 -28.16 11.90 11.35
C THR A 842 -28.78 11.62 12.72
N LEU A 843 -29.58 10.56 12.82
CA LEU A 843 -30.27 10.14 14.06
C LEU A 843 -29.86 8.73 14.53
N GLY A 844 -28.99 8.04 13.78
CA GLY A 844 -28.63 6.64 13.99
C GLY A 844 -27.11 6.39 14.08
N TYR A 845 -26.71 5.11 14.05
CA TYR A 845 -25.30 4.68 14.06
C TYR A 845 -24.66 4.44 12.67
N GLY A 846 -25.36 4.69 11.55
CA GLY A 846 -24.82 4.47 10.20
C GLY A 846 -24.74 3.00 9.74
N ALA A 847 -25.38 2.07 10.43
CA ALA A 847 -25.31 0.64 10.15
C ALA A 847 -26.08 0.23 8.87
N GLY A 848 -27.11 0.99 8.49
CA GLY A 848 -27.87 0.85 7.25
C GLY A 848 -27.04 1.28 6.05
N GLN A 849 -26.38 2.44 6.12
CA GLN A 849 -25.45 2.90 5.08
C GLN A 849 -24.29 1.92 4.83
N ALA A 850 -23.64 1.42 5.90
CA ALA A 850 -22.57 0.42 5.76
C ALA A 850 -23.05 -0.88 5.06
N ARG A 851 -24.29 -1.30 5.35
CA ARG A 851 -24.93 -2.43 4.67
C ARG A 851 -25.24 -2.12 3.20
N LEU A 852 -25.75 -0.94 2.90
CA LEU A 852 -26.00 -0.50 1.53
C LEU A 852 -24.70 -0.54 0.70
N GLN A 853 -23.60 0.00 1.23
CA GLN A 853 -22.30 -0.02 0.57
C GLN A 853 -21.82 -1.46 0.28
N SER A 854 -21.97 -2.38 1.23
CA SER A 854 -21.63 -3.80 1.05
C SER A 854 -22.43 -4.45 -0.08
N HIS A 855 -23.68 -4.04 -0.29
CA HIS A 855 -24.50 -4.51 -1.40
C HIS A 855 -24.14 -3.85 -2.73
N LEU A 856 -23.80 -2.56 -2.74
CA LEU A 856 -23.36 -1.84 -3.94
C LEU A 856 -22.05 -2.41 -4.50
N ALA A 857 -21.19 -2.91 -3.62
CA ALA A 857 -20.01 -3.69 -4.01
C ALA A 857 -20.39 -4.91 -4.88
N ALA A 858 -21.53 -5.56 -4.65
CA ALA A 858 -22.00 -6.66 -5.49
C ALA A 858 -22.44 -6.19 -6.89
N PHE A 859 -23.08 -5.02 -6.99
CA PHE A 859 -23.40 -4.40 -8.27
C PHE A 859 -22.15 -4.06 -9.06
N TYR A 860 -21.13 -3.51 -8.41
CA TYR A 860 -19.83 -3.27 -9.05
C TYR A 860 -19.23 -4.56 -9.59
N ARG A 861 -19.16 -5.63 -8.79
CA ARG A 861 -18.60 -6.92 -9.22
C ARG A 861 -19.38 -7.53 -10.38
N ALA A 862 -20.71 -7.39 -10.40
CA ALA A 862 -21.54 -7.79 -11.55
C ALA A 862 -21.26 -6.94 -12.79
N GLY A 863 -21.00 -5.64 -12.62
CA GLY A 863 -20.58 -4.76 -13.72
C GLY A 863 -19.20 -5.12 -14.29
N VAL A 864 -18.24 -5.45 -13.43
CA VAL A 864 -16.92 -5.96 -13.84
C VAL A 864 -17.04 -7.27 -14.62
N ALA A 865 -18.03 -8.10 -14.25
CA ALA A 865 -18.34 -9.39 -14.85
C ALA A 865 -19.21 -9.33 -16.12
N HIS A 866 -19.73 -8.17 -16.46
CA HIS A 866 -20.71 -8.02 -17.54
C HIS A 866 -20.08 -8.29 -18.93
N GLN A 867 -20.81 -9.02 -19.77
CA GLN A 867 -20.49 -9.26 -21.18
C GLN A 867 -21.64 -8.76 -22.07
N ASP A 868 -21.31 -8.06 -23.15
CA ASP A 868 -22.24 -7.59 -24.19
C ASP A 868 -22.89 -8.72 -25.02
#